data_AF-A0A9R0QUF9-F1
#
_entry.id   AF-A0A9R0QUF9-F1
#
_cell.length_a   1.000
_cell.length_b   1.000
_cell.length_c   1.000
_cell.angle_alpha   90.00
_cell.angle_beta   90.00
_cell.angle_gamma   90.00
#
_symmetry.space_group_name_H-M   'P 1'
#
loop_
_entity.id
_entity.type
_entity.pdbx_description
1 polymer ?
#
loop_
_entity_poly.entity_id
_entity_poly.type
_entity_poly.pdbx_seq_one_letter_code
_entity_poly.pdbx_strand_id
1 'polypeptide(L)'
;MFVLPLLLQYDSTAEENETNESHGVGARVQIAKNLHAVHAAQALSKLCGLGGDGISSPSNLPAFNTLRALLTPKLADMLRNRPPKDLLSNLNSNLESPEIIWNSSTRGELLKFVDQQRTSQGPDGSYDLTESQSFNYEALSKELNVGDVYLRVYNNQPDYEISDQEGFCIALLKFIAGLVQKWNSINSEENMMHEHDSVIDTSTENGGASDSTNEGKEDNSFEKGSKYETGGDCEVITNLRSGLTSLQNLLTSNPGLAAVFASKERLTPLFECLALPVPPESNIPQICLSVLSLLTKHAPCLEAMVAERTSLILLFQILHCNPSCRDGALAVLYSLASTPELAWAAAKHGGVVYILELMLPLQEEIPMQQRAAAASLLGKLAGQPMHGPRVAITLARFLPDGLVSAIRDGPGEAVVSSLEQTTETPELVWTPAMAASLSAQLSTMAADLYQEQMKGRLVDWDVPEQPSGQHVMKDEPQVGGIYVRLFLKDPKFPLRNPKRFLEGLLDQYVSSVAATHYEANAVDPELPLLLSAALVSLLRVHPALADHVGYLGYVPKLVAAMAYEGRRETMASGQDTSRAQAEPIEHDNSDGVSETTVQTPQERVRLSCLRVLHQLASSTTCAEAMAATSAGTPQVVALLMKAIGWQGGSILALETIKRVVGAGNRARDALVAQGLKVGLVDVLLGILDWRAGGRQGLCNQMKWNESEASIGRVLAVEVLHAFATEGAHCAKVREILNSSDVWSAYKDQKHDLFLPSNAQTSAAGVAGLIESSSSRLTYALTAAPSPQPSLVRLPSSSPPPPTGPVNPASGRRHS
;
A
#
# COMPACT_ATOMS: atom_id res chain seq x y z
N MET A 1 -43.94 19.77 53.04
CA MET A 1 -44.93 20.57 52.28
C MET A 1 -45.12 21.99 52.80
N PHE A 2 -45.44 22.23 54.08
CA PHE A 2 -45.71 23.59 54.58
C PHE A 2 -44.53 24.57 54.49
N VAL A 3 -43.30 24.07 54.62
CA VAL A 3 -42.08 24.89 54.64
C VAL A 3 -41.59 25.30 53.25
N LEU A 4 -41.90 24.54 52.19
CA LEU A 4 -41.37 24.74 50.84
C LEU A 4 -41.68 26.15 50.26
N PRO A 5 -42.92 26.66 50.35
CA PRO A 5 -43.25 27.97 49.77
C PRO A 5 -42.58 29.14 50.45
N LEU A 6 -42.03 28.97 51.65
CA LEU A 6 -41.23 30.00 52.31
C LEU A 6 -39.89 30.22 51.59
N LEU A 7 -39.34 29.18 50.94
CA LEU A 7 -38.09 29.28 50.18
C LEU A 7 -38.22 30.22 48.97
N LEU A 8 -39.41 30.29 48.37
CA LEU A 8 -39.70 31.07 47.17
C LEU A 8 -40.13 32.53 47.46
N GLN A 9 -40.00 32.97 48.72
CA GLN A 9 -40.28 34.35 49.14
C GLN A 9 -39.01 35.15 49.40
N TYR A 10 -37.84 34.57 49.13
CA TYR A 10 -36.55 35.20 49.38
C TYR A 10 -36.22 36.21 48.29
N ASP A 11 -35.74 37.39 48.70
CA ASP A 11 -35.28 38.46 47.83
C ASP A 11 -33.85 38.84 48.23
N SER A 12 -32.88 38.61 47.35
CA SER A 12 -31.47 38.89 47.59
C SER A 12 -31.14 40.39 47.64
N THR A 13 -32.00 41.26 47.11
CA THR A 13 -31.78 42.71 47.08
C THR A 13 -32.17 43.41 48.38
N ALA A 14 -32.95 42.74 49.23
CA ALA A 14 -33.33 43.19 50.56
C ALA A 14 -32.32 42.69 51.61
N GLU A 15 -31.13 43.29 51.63
CA GLU A 15 -30.06 42.92 52.58
C GLU A 15 -30.42 43.24 54.04
N GLU A 16 -29.89 42.40 54.95
CA GLU A 16 -29.87 42.65 56.40
C GLU A 16 -28.81 43.73 56.69
N ASN A 17 -29.15 45.01 56.54
CA ASN A 17 -28.29 46.07 57.05
C ASN A 17 -28.32 46.04 58.58
N GLU A 18 -27.20 45.66 59.21
CA GLU A 18 -27.00 45.72 60.67
C GLU A 18 -27.03 47.15 61.23
N THR A 19 -27.09 48.16 60.36
CA THR A 19 -27.23 49.57 60.75
C THR A 19 -28.71 49.91 60.94
N ASN A 20 -29.04 50.38 62.16
CA ASN A 20 -30.35 50.85 62.63
C ASN A 20 -30.99 51.98 61.78
N GLU A 21 -31.24 51.74 60.49
CA GLU A 21 -32.05 52.62 59.66
C GLU A 21 -33.51 52.19 59.74
N SER A 22 -34.41 53.16 59.89
CA SER A 22 -35.84 52.93 59.97
C SER A 22 -36.40 52.47 58.62
N HIS A 23 -36.28 51.19 58.32
CA HIS A 23 -36.89 50.57 57.16
C HIS A 23 -38.42 50.73 57.21
N GLY A 24 -39.02 51.12 56.07
CA GLY A 24 -40.47 51.15 55.89
C GLY A 24 -41.11 49.77 56.13
N VAL A 25 -42.41 49.74 56.43
CA VAL A 25 -43.13 48.48 56.79
C VAL A 25 -42.91 47.37 55.76
N GLY A 26 -42.87 47.70 54.45
CA GLY A 26 -42.61 46.73 53.39
C GLY A 26 -41.22 46.08 53.45
N ALA A 27 -40.18 46.84 53.74
CA ALA A 27 -38.81 46.31 53.87
C ALA A 27 -38.67 45.42 55.11
N ARG A 28 -39.31 45.77 56.24
CA ARG A 28 -39.33 44.91 57.44
C ARG A 28 -40.02 43.57 57.19
N VAL A 29 -41.11 43.58 56.43
CA VAL A 29 -41.82 42.35 56.04
C VAL A 29 -40.94 41.47 55.15
N GLN A 30 -40.20 42.06 54.21
CA GLN A 30 -39.29 41.29 53.34
C GLN A 30 -38.09 40.72 54.11
N ILE A 31 -37.50 41.47 55.05
CA ILE A 31 -36.45 40.95 55.95
C ILE A 31 -36.97 39.75 56.76
N ALA A 32 -38.19 39.83 57.31
CA ALA A 32 -38.80 38.71 58.01
C ALA A 32 -39.03 37.48 57.10
N LYS A 33 -39.44 37.69 55.85
CA LYS A 33 -39.56 36.62 54.84
C LYS A 33 -38.22 35.99 54.50
N ASN A 34 -37.17 36.80 54.33
CA ASN A 34 -35.82 36.30 54.08
C ASN A 34 -35.32 35.45 55.24
N LEU A 35 -35.54 35.88 56.49
CA LEU A 35 -35.22 35.10 57.69
C LEU A 35 -36.00 33.79 57.75
N HIS A 36 -37.31 33.81 57.45
CA HIS A 36 -38.12 32.60 57.38
C HIS A 36 -37.63 31.63 56.30
N ALA A 37 -37.20 32.13 55.13
CA ALA A 37 -36.66 31.32 54.06
C ALA A 37 -35.34 30.63 54.47
N VAL A 38 -34.46 31.33 55.19
CA VAL A 38 -33.21 30.78 55.73
C VAL A 38 -33.49 29.67 56.75
N HIS A 39 -34.38 29.93 57.72
CA HIS A 39 -34.76 28.92 58.72
C HIS A 39 -35.50 27.74 58.08
N ALA A 40 -36.31 27.98 57.05
CA ALA A 40 -36.98 26.95 56.27
C ALA A 40 -35.96 26.02 55.57
N ALA A 41 -34.93 26.58 54.92
CA ALA A 41 -33.86 25.80 54.30
C ALA A 41 -33.08 24.96 55.31
N GLN A 42 -32.74 25.55 56.47
CA GLN A 42 -32.06 24.83 57.57
C GLN A 42 -32.92 23.71 58.16
N ALA A 43 -34.22 23.95 58.34
CA ALA A 43 -35.16 22.94 58.83
C ALA A 43 -35.25 21.76 57.86
N LEU A 44 -35.33 22.02 56.54
CA LEU A 44 -35.35 20.97 55.51
C LEU A 44 -34.03 20.19 55.48
N SER A 45 -32.89 20.86 55.57
CA SER A 45 -31.57 20.20 55.65
C SER A 45 -31.48 19.27 56.87
N LYS A 46 -31.94 19.73 58.05
CA LYS A 46 -31.97 18.92 59.27
C LYS A 46 -32.95 17.75 59.20
N LEU A 47 -34.12 17.94 58.58
CA LEU A 47 -35.13 16.89 58.38
C LEU A 47 -34.62 15.75 57.48
N CYS A 48 -33.80 16.07 56.48
CA CYS A 48 -33.17 15.07 55.62
C CYS A 48 -31.92 14.43 56.21
N GLY A 49 -31.46 14.88 57.38
CA GLY A 49 -30.21 14.40 58.00
C GLY A 49 -28.94 14.93 57.31
N LEU A 50 -29.02 16.07 56.63
CA LEU A 50 -27.92 16.67 55.84
C LEU A 50 -27.20 17.85 56.55
N GLY A 51 -27.55 18.13 57.80
CA GLY A 51 -27.01 19.26 58.56
C GLY A 51 -25.62 18.99 59.14
N GLY A 52 -24.67 19.91 58.90
CA GLY A 52 -23.27 19.83 59.36
C GLY A 52 -22.97 20.43 60.74
N ASP A 53 -23.98 20.91 61.48
CA ASP A 53 -23.80 21.67 62.73
C ASP A 53 -23.50 20.81 63.98
N GLY A 54 -22.63 19.79 63.86
CA GLY A 54 -22.13 19.00 65.01
C GLY A 54 -23.17 18.15 65.77
N ILE A 55 -24.45 18.24 65.43
CA ILE A 55 -25.55 17.43 65.97
C ILE A 55 -26.00 16.48 64.86
N SER A 56 -25.68 15.20 64.99
CA SER A 56 -26.05 14.18 64.00
C SER A 56 -27.57 13.96 63.99
N SER A 57 -28.27 14.60 63.06
CA SER A 57 -29.67 14.27 62.75
C SER A 57 -29.74 12.89 62.09
N PRO A 58 -30.68 12.00 62.46
CA PRO A 58 -30.85 10.73 61.77
C PRO A 58 -31.23 10.96 60.30
N SER A 59 -30.60 10.21 59.39
CA SER A 59 -30.86 10.30 57.95
C SER A 59 -32.30 9.83 57.65
N ASN A 60 -33.09 10.71 57.06
CA ASN A 60 -34.44 10.41 56.60
C ASN A 60 -34.45 10.33 55.06
N LEU A 61 -34.15 9.15 54.54
CA LEU A 61 -34.07 8.89 53.11
C LEU A 61 -35.39 9.18 52.35
N PRO A 62 -36.58 8.80 52.87
CA PRO A 62 -37.85 9.19 52.25
C PRO A 62 -38.02 10.70 52.08
N ALA A 63 -37.70 11.48 53.10
CA ALA A 63 -37.81 12.94 53.04
C ALA A 63 -36.81 13.55 52.04
N PHE A 64 -35.59 13.02 51.98
CA PHE A 64 -34.59 13.44 51.00
C PHE A 64 -35.02 13.11 49.57
N ASN A 65 -35.54 11.90 49.31
CA ASN A 65 -36.05 11.52 47.99
C ASN A 65 -37.23 12.39 47.56
N THR A 66 -38.13 12.74 48.49
CA THR A 66 -39.22 13.69 48.22
C THR A 66 -38.68 15.08 47.87
N LEU A 67 -37.69 15.60 48.61
CA LEU A 67 -37.08 16.89 48.25
C LEU A 67 -36.32 16.85 46.93
N ARG A 68 -35.66 15.73 46.62
CA ARG A 68 -34.97 15.49 45.35
C ARG A 68 -35.92 15.55 44.17
N ALA A 69 -37.12 14.96 44.30
CA ALA A 69 -38.17 15.04 43.29
C ALA A 69 -38.74 16.46 43.15
N LEU A 70 -39.01 17.14 44.27
CA LEU A 70 -39.64 18.46 44.27
C LEU A 70 -38.70 19.59 43.84
N LEU A 71 -37.45 19.63 44.29
CA LEU A 71 -36.55 20.75 44.01
C LEU A 71 -35.63 20.50 42.81
N THR A 72 -35.66 19.33 42.18
CA THR A 72 -34.61 18.76 41.31
C THR A 72 -33.37 18.29 42.11
N PRO A 73 -32.62 17.28 41.59
CA PRO A 73 -31.53 16.66 42.34
C PRO A 73 -30.43 17.61 42.80
N LYS A 74 -29.96 18.50 41.91
CA LYS A 74 -28.86 19.41 42.20
C LYS A 74 -29.22 20.47 43.24
N LEU A 75 -30.44 21.03 43.17
CA LEU A 75 -30.92 22.00 44.16
C LEU A 75 -31.21 21.33 45.51
N ALA A 76 -31.67 20.07 45.52
CA ALA A 76 -31.79 19.30 46.75
C ALA A 76 -30.43 19.00 47.38
N ASP A 77 -29.40 18.71 46.57
CA ASP A 77 -28.03 18.52 47.07
C ASP A 77 -27.38 19.80 47.58
N MET A 78 -27.80 20.99 47.12
CA MET A 78 -27.37 22.26 47.72
C MET A 78 -27.85 22.44 49.18
N LEU A 79 -28.83 21.65 49.66
CA LEU A 79 -29.17 21.60 51.09
C LEU A 79 -28.08 20.90 51.92
N ARG A 80 -27.13 20.21 51.27
CA ARG A 80 -25.98 19.55 51.89
C ARG A 80 -24.80 20.52 51.96
N ASN A 81 -24.47 20.95 53.17
CA ASN A 81 -23.21 21.64 53.50
C ASN A 81 -22.90 22.97 52.77
N ARG A 82 -23.91 23.67 52.22
CA ARG A 82 -23.75 25.03 51.63
C ARG A 82 -24.51 26.10 52.43
N PRO A 83 -24.10 27.38 52.37
CA PRO A 83 -24.86 28.45 53.00
C PRO A 83 -26.27 28.51 52.39
N PRO A 84 -27.33 28.61 53.20
CA PRO A 84 -28.71 28.60 52.71
C PRO A 84 -29.00 29.75 51.73
N LYS A 85 -28.23 30.84 51.80
CA LYS A 85 -28.35 32.02 50.92
C LYS A 85 -28.12 31.68 49.45
N ASP A 86 -27.17 30.79 49.11
CA ASP A 86 -26.87 30.42 47.72
C ASP A 86 -28.03 29.64 47.09
N LEU A 87 -28.58 28.66 47.84
CA LEU A 87 -29.75 27.90 47.43
C LEU A 87 -30.95 28.83 47.23
N LEU A 88 -31.20 29.74 48.18
CA LEU A 88 -32.33 30.66 48.12
C LEU A 88 -32.20 31.64 46.95
N SER A 89 -31.00 32.14 46.66
CA SER A 89 -30.74 32.96 45.48
C SER A 89 -31.04 32.19 44.19
N ASN A 90 -30.56 30.95 44.09
CA ASN A 90 -30.78 30.08 42.94
C ASN A 90 -32.27 29.76 42.74
N LEU A 91 -32.99 29.41 43.81
CA LEU A 91 -34.41 29.08 43.78
C LEU A 91 -35.30 30.27 43.36
N ASN A 92 -34.88 31.51 43.59
CA ASN A 92 -35.66 32.70 43.23
C ASN A 92 -35.21 33.33 41.91
N SER A 93 -34.22 32.74 41.24
CA SER A 93 -33.73 33.14 39.92
C SER A 93 -34.24 32.22 38.81
N ASN A 94 -34.01 32.61 37.55
CA ASN A 94 -34.22 31.71 36.40
C ASN A 94 -32.88 31.09 36.02
N LEU A 95 -32.77 29.76 36.17
CA LEU A 95 -31.57 28.99 35.88
C LEU A 95 -31.84 28.03 34.73
N GLU A 96 -31.00 28.09 33.70
CA GLU A 96 -30.94 27.10 32.63
C GLU A 96 -29.49 26.63 32.51
N SER A 97 -29.18 25.59 33.28
CA SER A 97 -27.87 24.91 33.31
C SER A 97 -28.07 23.41 33.08
N PRO A 98 -27.04 22.66 32.67
CA PRO A 98 -27.17 21.24 32.36
C PRO A 98 -27.77 20.38 33.48
N GLU A 99 -27.56 20.75 34.75
CA GLU A 99 -28.10 20.02 35.92
C GLU A 99 -29.40 20.64 36.47
N ILE A 100 -29.77 21.85 36.05
CA ILE A 100 -30.92 22.60 36.60
C ILE A 100 -31.64 23.36 35.50
N ILE A 101 -32.90 23.00 35.25
CA ILE A 101 -33.87 23.85 34.55
C ILE A 101 -34.88 24.35 35.58
N TRP A 102 -34.75 25.62 35.98
CA TRP A 102 -35.58 26.25 37.01
C TRP A 102 -36.07 27.61 36.53
N ASN A 103 -37.35 27.71 36.21
CA ASN A 103 -37.99 28.93 35.70
C ASN A 103 -39.34 29.20 36.38
N SER A 104 -39.98 30.31 36.02
CA SER A 104 -41.30 30.68 36.55
C SER A 104 -42.38 29.60 36.36
N SER A 105 -42.30 28.77 35.30
CA SER A 105 -43.24 27.66 35.07
C SER A 105 -43.03 26.54 36.08
N THR A 106 -41.79 26.04 36.22
CA THR A 106 -41.45 24.99 37.19
C THR A 106 -41.78 25.41 38.63
N ARG A 107 -41.49 26.67 39.00
CA ARG A 107 -41.89 27.22 40.31
C ARG A 107 -43.40 27.24 40.50
N GLY A 108 -44.16 27.63 39.47
CA GLY A 108 -45.62 27.65 39.51
C GLY A 108 -46.23 26.26 39.66
N GLU A 109 -45.71 25.27 38.93
CA GLU A 109 -46.14 23.86 39.03
C GLU A 109 -45.87 23.28 40.42
N LEU A 110 -44.67 23.52 40.96
CA LEU A 110 -44.32 23.09 42.31
C LEU A 110 -45.27 23.69 43.36
N LEU A 111 -45.54 25.00 43.29
CA LEU A 111 -46.45 25.66 44.23
C LEU A 111 -47.87 25.09 44.14
N LYS A 112 -48.39 24.87 42.92
CA LYS A 112 -49.70 24.22 42.71
C LYS A 112 -49.74 22.83 43.35
N PHE A 113 -48.71 22.01 43.14
CA PHE A 113 -48.63 20.68 43.72
C PHE A 113 -48.54 20.72 45.25
N VAL A 114 -47.71 21.61 45.81
CA VAL A 114 -47.57 21.78 47.25
C VAL A 114 -48.88 22.23 47.90
N ASP A 115 -49.64 23.12 47.26
CA ASP A 115 -50.94 23.54 47.75
C ASP A 115 -51.98 22.41 47.68
N GLN A 116 -51.97 21.60 46.62
CA GLN A 116 -52.79 20.38 46.55
C GLN A 116 -52.45 19.39 47.67
N GLN A 117 -51.16 19.13 47.91
CA GLN A 117 -50.70 18.24 48.98
C GLN A 117 -50.98 18.78 50.39
N ARG A 118 -51.08 20.10 50.57
CA ARG A 118 -51.51 20.68 51.85
C ARG A 118 -52.98 20.41 52.15
N THR A 119 -53.80 20.30 51.10
CA THR A 119 -55.25 20.05 51.20
C THR A 119 -55.64 18.57 51.25
N SER A 120 -54.74 17.65 50.88
CA SER A 120 -54.99 16.20 50.82
C SER A 120 -54.77 15.45 52.14
N GLN A 121 -54.93 16.13 53.28
CA GLN A 121 -54.69 15.52 54.60
C GLN A 121 -55.63 14.31 54.83
N GLY A 122 -55.05 13.17 55.20
CA GLY A 122 -55.83 11.98 55.53
C GLY A 122 -56.72 12.19 56.77
N PRO A 123 -57.77 11.37 56.95
CA PRO A 123 -58.67 11.48 58.11
C PRO A 123 -57.96 11.32 59.46
N ASP A 124 -56.80 10.64 59.49
CA ASP A 124 -55.95 10.46 60.67
C ASP A 124 -54.88 11.57 60.84
N GLY A 125 -54.91 12.59 59.97
CA GLY A 125 -53.93 13.68 59.95
C GLY A 125 -52.59 13.33 59.28
N SER A 126 -52.45 12.12 58.74
CA SER A 126 -51.26 11.65 58.01
C SER A 126 -51.20 12.17 56.57
N TYR A 127 -49.98 12.24 56.03
CA TYR A 127 -49.71 12.57 54.64
C TYR A 127 -49.01 11.38 53.99
N ASP A 128 -49.46 10.99 52.80
CA ASP A 128 -48.77 9.98 52.01
C ASP A 128 -47.63 10.64 51.21
N LEU A 129 -46.41 10.16 51.41
CA LEU A 129 -45.21 10.67 50.73
C LEU A 129 -45.03 10.04 49.34
N THR A 130 -45.77 8.98 49.01
CA THR A 130 -45.61 8.26 47.74
C THR A 130 -45.91 9.15 46.54
N GLU A 131 -47.02 9.91 46.56
CA GLU A 131 -47.37 10.88 45.51
C GLU A 131 -46.33 12.00 45.36
N SER A 132 -45.65 12.34 46.46
CA SER A 132 -44.62 13.38 46.47
C SER A 132 -43.28 12.89 45.94
N GLN A 133 -43.04 11.57 45.97
CA GLN A 133 -41.83 10.94 45.42
C GLN A 133 -41.97 10.65 43.92
N SER A 134 -43.19 10.51 43.40
CA SER A 134 -43.50 10.31 41.98
C SER A 134 -43.83 11.61 41.22
N PHE A 135 -43.70 12.76 41.88
CA PHE A 135 -43.96 14.06 41.27
C PHE A 135 -43.03 14.32 40.07
N ASN A 136 -43.62 14.71 38.94
CA ASN A 136 -42.91 15.07 37.72
C ASN A 136 -43.44 16.38 37.15
N TYR A 137 -42.54 17.23 36.66
CA TYR A 137 -42.88 18.49 36.04
C TYR A 137 -43.41 18.30 34.63
N GLU A 138 -44.56 18.90 34.32
CA GLU A 138 -45.14 18.89 32.97
C GLU A 138 -44.27 19.73 32.03
N ALA A 139 -43.77 20.88 32.50
CA ALA A 139 -42.85 21.72 31.75
C ALA A 139 -41.53 21.02 31.35
N LEU A 140 -41.10 20.00 32.09
CA LEU A 140 -39.86 19.26 31.82
C LEU A 140 -40.09 17.93 31.11
N SER A 141 -41.34 17.54 30.86
CA SER A 141 -41.70 16.24 30.26
C SER A 141 -41.16 16.05 28.84
N LYS A 142 -40.89 17.14 28.11
CA LYS A 142 -40.32 17.14 26.76
C LYS A 142 -38.79 17.20 26.74
N GLU A 143 -38.15 17.43 27.88
CA GLU A 143 -36.71 17.55 27.99
C GLU A 143 -36.06 16.17 28.20
N LEU A 144 -34.98 15.91 27.48
CA LEU A 144 -34.26 14.64 27.61
C LEU A 144 -33.29 14.70 28.79
N ASN A 145 -33.67 14.04 29.89
CA ASN A 145 -32.87 13.95 31.11
C ASN A 145 -32.22 12.56 31.23
N VAL A 146 -30.89 12.51 31.32
CA VAL A 146 -30.12 11.29 31.54
C VAL A 146 -29.14 11.52 32.68
N GLY A 147 -29.23 10.72 33.75
CA GLY A 147 -28.31 10.82 34.89
C GLY A 147 -28.34 12.17 35.61
N ASP A 148 -29.54 12.76 35.77
CA ASP A 148 -29.77 14.10 36.35
C ASP A 148 -29.22 15.27 35.50
N VAL A 149 -28.95 15.05 34.21
CA VAL A 149 -28.46 16.07 33.27
C VAL A 149 -29.39 16.19 32.07
N TYR A 150 -29.76 17.42 31.73
CA TYR A 150 -30.57 17.77 30.56
C TYR A 150 -29.69 17.89 29.31
N LEU A 151 -29.80 16.92 28.42
CA LEU A 151 -28.88 16.77 27.27
C LEU A 151 -28.96 17.95 26.29
N ARG A 152 -30.14 18.55 26.11
CA ARG A 152 -30.31 19.75 25.27
C ARG A 152 -29.45 20.91 25.76
N VAL A 153 -29.49 21.18 27.07
CA VAL A 153 -28.76 22.29 27.69
C VAL A 153 -27.27 21.99 27.72
N TYR A 154 -26.88 20.74 28.03
CA TYR A 154 -25.48 20.31 28.01
C TYR A 154 -24.85 20.43 26.63
N ASN A 155 -25.53 19.98 25.58
CA ASN A 155 -25.01 20.09 24.20
C ASN A 155 -24.86 21.54 23.73
N ASN A 156 -25.67 22.46 24.27
CA ASN A 156 -25.53 23.90 24.01
C ASN A 156 -24.43 24.56 24.87
N GLN A 157 -24.06 23.94 25.99
CA GLN A 157 -23.06 24.42 26.95
C GLN A 157 -22.05 23.31 27.28
N PRO A 158 -21.21 22.89 26.31
CA PRO A 158 -20.35 21.72 26.46
C PRO A 158 -19.26 21.89 27.54
N ASP A 159 -18.86 23.14 27.82
CA ASP A 159 -17.81 23.48 28.79
C ASP A 159 -18.27 23.42 30.27
N TYR A 160 -19.55 23.10 30.53
CA TYR A 160 -20.08 23.06 31.89
C TYR A 160 -19.57 21.84 32.67
N GLU A 161 -18.99 22.07 33.85
CA GLU A 161 -18.52 21.01 34.74
C GLU A 161 -19.68 20.33 35.49
N ILE A 162 -20.01 19.11 35.06
CA ILE A 162 -20.99 18.25 35.74
C ILE A 162 -20.42 17.74 37.06
N SER A 163 -21.27 17.61 38.09
CA SER A 163 -20.87 17.17 39.43
C SER A 163 -20.42 15.71 39.49
N ASP A 164 -21.20 14.82 38.89
CA ASP A 164 -20.95 13.38 38.83
C ASP A 164 -20.72 12.94 37.39
N GLN A 165 -19.52 13.25 36.89
CA GLN A 165 -19.14 13.01 35.49
C GLN A 165 -19.09 11.51 35.15
N GLU A 166 -18.62 10.68 36.08
CA GLU A 166 -18.54 9.23 35.89
C GLU A 166 -19.94 8.58 35.91
N GLY A 167 -20.79 8.96 36.87
CA GLY A 167 -22.18 8.51 36.92
C GLY A 167 -22.97 8.92 35.68
N PHE A 168 -22.78 10.17 35.22
CA PHE A 168 -23.37 10.65 33.98
C PHE A 168 -22.90 9.87 32.75
N CYS A 169 -21.60 9.59 32.63
CA CYS A 169 -21.05 8.77 31.54
C CYS A 169 -21.68 7.37 31.51
N ILE A 170 -21.81 6.72 32.66
CA ILE A 170 -22.43 5.39 32.78
C ILE A 170 -23.92 5.43 32.43
N ALA A 171 -24.63 6.48 32.85
CA ALA A 171 -26.04 6.70 32.53
C ALA A 171 -26.24 6.90 31.03
N LEU A 172 -25.40 7.70 30.38
CA LEU A 172 -25.40 7.89 28.92
C LEU A 172 -25.22 6.57 28.17
N LEU A 173 -24.30 5.71 28.61
CA LEU A 173 -24.09 4.41 27.97
C LEU A 173 -25.29 3.49 28.09
N LYS A 174 -25.90 3.43 29.28
CA LYS A 174 -27.14 2.65 29.47
C LYS A 174 -28.29 3.18 28.63
N PHE A 175 -28.39 4.51 28.52
CA PHE A 175 -29.38 5.17 27.70
C PHE A 175 -29.20 4.84 26.21
N ILE A 176 -27.97 4.96 25.69
CA ILE A 176 -27.63 4.61 24.30
C ILE A 176 -27.95 3.14 24.04
N ALA A 177 -27.52 2.22 24.91
CA ALA A 177 -27.81 0.80 24.78
C ALA A 177 -29.32 0.50 24.74
N GLY A 178 -30.10 1.14 25.60
CA GLY A 178 -31.55 1.01 25.61
C GLY A 178 -32.23 1.53 24.33
N LEU A 179 -31.73 2.64 23.77
CA LEU A 179 -32.23 3.18 22.49
C LEU A 179 -31.90 2.28 21.30
N VAL A 180 -30.69 1.72 21.26
CA VAL A 180 -30.28 0.78 20.20
C VAL A 180 -31.14 -0.49 20.22
N GLN A 181 -31.40 -1.04 21.41
CA GLN A 181 -32.30 -2.19 21.55
C GLN A 181 -33.72 -1.85 21.11
N LYS A 182 -34.25 -0.69 21.52
CA LYS A 182 -35.58 -0.22 21.09
C LYS A 182 -35.67 -0.09 19.57
N TRP A 183 -34.65 0.49 18.94
CA TRP A 183 -34.58 0.63 17.48
C TRP A 183 -34.58 -0.72 16.76
N ASN A 184 -33.76 -1.67 17.24
CA ASN A 184 -33.71 -3.01 16.67
C ASN A 184 -35.04 -3.76 16.82
N SER A 185 -35.77 -3.55 17.93
CA SER A 185 -37.12 -4.11 18.11
C SER A 185 -38.12 -3.54 17.11
N ILE A 186 -38.13 -2.22 16.91
CA ILE A 186 -39.04 -1.55 15.95
C ILE A 186 -38.83 -2.10 14.53
N ASN A 187 -37.56 -2.16 14.08
CA ASN A 187 -37.26 -2.64 12.72
C ASN A 187 -37.47 -4.14 12.52
N SER A 188 -37.38 -4.93 13.59
CA SER A 188 -37.69 -6.38 13.52
C SER A 188 -39.18 -6.63 13.33
N GLU A 189 -40.04 -5.79 13.89
CA GLU A 189 -41.50 -5.87 13.74
C GLU A 189 -41.93 -5.43 12.32
N GLU A 190 -41.31 -4.40 11.75
CA GLU A 190 -41.57 -3.98 10.35
C GLU A 190 -41.14 -5.04 9.32
N ASN A 191 -39.99 -5.69 9.51
CA ASN A 191 -39.54 -6.77 8.62
C ASN A 191 -40.47 -8.00 8.63
N MET A 192 -41.15 -8.28 9.76
CA MET A 192 -42.13 -9.38 9.83
C MET A 192 -43.45 -9.06 9.10
N MET A 193 -43.79 -7.79 8.89
CA MET A 193 -44.98 -7.41 8.11
C MET A 193 -44.73 -7.44 6.59
N HIS A 194 -43.49 -7.25 6.14
CA HIS A 194 -43.13 -7.29 4.71
C HIS A 194 -42.93 -8.70 4.13
N GLU A 195 -42.69 -9.73 4.95
CA GLU A 195 -42.62 -11.13 4.47
C GLU A 195 -44.01 -11.75 4.17
N HIS A 196 -45.09 -11.17 4.70
CA HIS A 196 -46.43 -11.75 4.55
C HIS A 196 -47.20 -11.30 3.30
N ASP A 197 -46.66 -10.34 2.53
CA ASP A 197 -47.31 -9.79 1.31
C ASP A 197 -46.71 -10.35 0.00
N SER A 198 -45.75 -11.29 0.09
CA SER A 198 -45.14 -11.93 -1.10
C SER A 198 -45.64 -13.35 -1.39
N VAL A 199 -46.77 -13.78 -0.81
CA VAL A 199 -47.31 -15.13 -1.03
C VAL A 199 -48.81 -15.10 -1.34
N ILE A 200 -49.18 -14.65 -2.54
CA ILE A 200 -50.39 -15.13 -3.25
C ILE A 200 -50.08 -15.35 -4.74
N ASP A 201 -50.01 -16.64 -5.09
CA ASP A 201 -50.38 -17.34 -6.32
C ASP A 201 -49.71 -17.06 -7.68
N THR A 202 -48.74 -17.92 -7.97
CA THR A 202 -48.49 -18.54 -9.29
C THR A 202 -49.65 -19.40 -9.78
N SER A 203 -50.20 -19.06 -10.95
CA SER A 203 -50.67 -19.91 -12.09
C SER A 203 -51.75 -19.11 -12.85
N THR A 204 -51.74 -18.91 -14.15
CA THR A 204 -51.74 -19.91 -15.24
C THR A 204 -51.54 -19.18 -16.58
N GLU A 205 -51.04 -19.93 -17.56
CA GLU A 205 -50.77 -19.61 -18.96
C GLU A 205 -51.83 -18.75 -19.69
N ASN A 206 -51.38 -17.78 -20.50
CA ASN A 206 -51.64 -17.79 -21.95
C ASN A 206 -50.92 -16.64 -22.68
N GLY A 207 -50.30 -16.98 -23.81
CA GLY A 207 -49.63 -16.05 -24.71
C GLY A 207 -50.59 -15.20 -25.55
N GLY A 208 -50.11 -14.04 -25.96
CA GLY A 208 -50.77 -13.15 -26.92
C GLY A 208 -49.89 -11.96 -27.24
N ALA A 209 -49.39 -11.92 -28.47
CA ALA A 209 -48.53 -10.89 -29.03
C ALA A 209 -49.30 -9.59 -29.36
N SER A 210 -48.50 -8.58 -29.78
CA SER A 210 -48.85 -7.31 -30.43
C SER A 210 -49.23 -6.16 -29.49
N ASP A 211 -48.94 -4.90 -29.75
CA ASP A 211 -48.06 -4.13 -30.64
C ASP A 211 -48.31 -2.65 -30.25
N SER A 212 -47.34 -1.77 -30.51
CA SER A 212 -47.50 -0.33 -30.73
C SER A 212 -47.81 0.60 -29.53
N THR A 213 -46.78 1.39 -29.20
CA THR A 213 -46.74 2.87 -29.09
C THR A 213 -47.93 3.62 -28.46
N ASN A 214 -47.64 4.39 -27.40
CA ASN A 214 -47.76 5.85 -27.49
C ASN A 214 -47.02 6.61 -26.39
N GLU A 215 -46.37 7.69 -26.82
CA GLU A 215 -45.77 8.76 -26.03
C GLU A 215 -46.86 9.62 -25.34
N GLY A 216 -46.47 10.33 -24.27
CA GLY A 216 -47.05 11.65 -23.97
C GLY A 216 -47.45 11.95 -22.53
N LYS A 217 -46.55 12.69 -21.85
CA LYS A 217 -46.80 13.87 -20.98
C LYS A 217 -47.66 13.78 -19.71
N GLU A 218 -46.97 14.07 -18.60
CA GLU A 218 -47.21 15.19 -17.67
C GLU A 218 -48.67 15.66 -17.51
N ASP A 219 -49.29 15.43 -16.35
CA ASP A 219 -49.34 16.44 -15.27
C ASP A 219 -50.14 15.98 -14.03
N ASN A 220 -49.51 16.19 -12.88
CA ASN A 220 -50.01 16.59 -11.57
C ASN A 220 -51.35 16.11 -10.96
N SER A 221 -51.18 15.73 -9.68
CA SER A 221 -52.10 15.79 -8.54
C SER A 221 -53.14 14.67 -8.41
N PHE A 222 -52.93 13.80 -7.42
CA PHE A 222 -53.83 13.71 -6.26
C PHE A 222 -53.12 12.96 -5.13
N GLU A 223 -52.85 13.69 -4.05
CA GLU A 223 -52.52 13.14 -2.74
C GLU A 223 -53.56 12.09 -2.35
N LYS A 224 -53.08 10.90 -1.98
CA LYS A 224 -53.76 10.09 -0.98
C LYS A 224 -52.69 9.52 -0.06
N GLY A 225 -52.51 10.23 1.05
CA GLY A 225 -51.55 9.88 2.08
C GLY A 225 -51.81 8.50 2.65
N SER A 226 -50.73 7.74 2.83
CA SER A 226 -50.60 6.87 3.98
C SER A 226 -49.77 7.63 5.01
N LYS A 227 -50.48 8.40 5.83
CA LYS A 227 -49.93 9.12 6.98
C LYS A 227 -50.19 8.22 8.18
N TYR A 228 -49.36 7.19 8.33
CA TYR A 228 -49.39 6.31 9.49
C TYR A 228 -47.93 6.07 9.94
N GLU A 229 -47.62 6.60 11.14
CA GLU A 229 -46.58 6.16 12.09
C GLU A 229 -45.08 6.51 11.95
N THR A 230 -44.64 7.43 11.09
CA THR A 230 -43.21 7.87 11.04
C THR A 230 -42.73 8.78 12.21
N GLY A 231 -43.54 8.95 13.26
CA GLY A 231 -43.22 9.88 14.36
C GLY A 231 -42.24 9.32 15.39
N GLY A 232 -42.32 8.01 15.68
CA GLY A 232 -41.52 7.36 16.73
C GLY A 232 -40.05 7.17 16.35
N ASP A 233 -39.78 6.87 15.09
CA ASP A 233 -38.43 6.56 14.60
C ASP A 233 -37.54 7.81 14.59
N CYS A 234 -38.10 8.94 14.18
CA CYS A 234 -37.43 10.23 14.22
C CYS A 234 -37.08 10.64 15.66
N GLU A 235 -37.92 10.32 16.65
CA GLU A 235 -37.67 10.61 18.05
C GLU A 235 -36.52 9.76 18.61
N VAL A 236 -36.46 8.46 18.29
CA VAL A 236 -35.36 7.58 18.73
C VAL A 236 -34.02 8.03 18.12
N ILE A 237 -34.00 8.36 16.83
CA ILE A 237 -32.79 8.85 16.13
C ILE A 237 -32.32 10.18 16.74
N THR A 238 -33.22 11.13 16.97
CA THR A 238 -32.86 12.44 17.54
C THR A 238 -32.34 12.33 18.97
N ASN A 239 -32.94 11.46 19.78
CA ASN A 239 -32.49 11.16 21.14
C ASN A 239 -31.12 10.45 21.13
N LEU A 240 -30.91 9.49 20.22
CA LEU A 240 -29.63 8.80 20.07
C LEU A 240 -28.51 9.77 19.66
N ARG A 241 -28.78 10.64 18.68
CA ARG A 241 -27.84 11.70 18.27
C ARG A 241 -27.49 12.62 19.44
N SER A 242 -28.49 13.05 20.21
CA SER A 242 -28.29 13.92 21.38
C SER A 242 -27.44 13.24 22.47
N GLY A 243 -27.70 11.95 22.75
CA GLY A 243 -26.93 11.14 23.69
C GLY A 243 -25.48 10.95 23.26
N LEU A 244 -25.23 10.61 21.99
CA LEU A 244 -23.89 10.44 21.44
C LEU A 244 -23.10 11.75 21.40
N THR A 245 -23.75 12.86 21.05
CA THR A 245 -23.11 14.20 21.07
C THR A 245 -22.71 14.58 22.50
N SER A 246 -23.58 14.31 23.48
CA SER A 246 -23.28 14.54 24.90
C SER A 246 -22.09 13.71 25.35
N LEU A 247 -22.03 12.44 24.92
CA LEU A 247 -20.90 11.56 25.22
C LEU A 247 -19.59 12.05 24.60
N GLN A 248 -19.63 12.52 23.35
CA GLN A 248 -18.48 13.11 22.67
C GLN A 248 -17.96 14.36 23.42
N ASN A 249 -18.86 15.27 23.80
CA ASN A 249 -18.50 16.49 24.55
C ASN A 249 -17.89 16.16 25.91
N LEU A 250 -18.47 15.19 26.61
CA LEU A 250 -18.00 14.75 27.93
C LEU A 250 -16.59 14.17 27.87
N LEU A 251 -16.34 13.26 26.92
CA LEU A 251 -15.02 12.65 26.75
C LEU A 251 -13.97 13.65 26.25
N THR A 252 -14.39 14.64 25.44
CA THR A 252 -13.49 15.70 24.94
C THR A 252 -13.03 16.60 26.08
N SER A 253 -13.95 16.92 27.00
CA SER A 253 -13.65 17.74 28.19
C SER A 253 -12.84 16.96 29.22
N ASN A 254 -13.15 15.68 29.43
CA ASN A 254 -12.55 14.84 30.47
C ASN A 254 -12.03 13.50 29.89
N PRO A 255 -10.80 13.47 29.34
CA PRO A 255 -10.27 12.26 28.71
C PRO A 255 -10.05 11.09 29.70
N GLY A 256 -9.95 11.35 31.00
CA GLY A 256 -9.82 10.33 32.04
C GLY A 256 -11.02 9.39 32.13
N LEU A 257 -12.21 9.83 31.71
CA LEU A 257 -13.43 9.02 31.69
C LEU A 257 -13.37 7.88 30.67
N ALA A 258 -12.41 7.89 29.74
CA ALA A 258 -12.17 6.78 28.83
C ALA A 258 -11.95 5.45 29.59
N ALA A 259 -11.44 5.47 30.82
CA ALA A 259 -11.28 4.28 31.66
C ALA A 259 -12.58 3.48 31.86
N VAL A 260 -13.75 4.13 31.84
CA VAL A 260 -15.07 3.47 31.96
C VAL A 260 -15.33 2.51 30.79
N PHE A 261 -14.69 2.74 29.64
CA PHE A 261 -14.81 1.97 28.41
C PHE A 261 -13.78 0.84 28.29
N ALA A 262 -13.02 0.56 29.35
CA ALA A 262 -12.01 -0.50 29.33
C ALA A 262 -12.61 -1.91 29.23
N SER A 263 -13.91 -2.10 29.50
CA SER A 263 -14.58 -3.38 29.34
C SER A 263 -15.32 -3.48 28.00
N LYS A 264 -15.24 -4.67 27.40
CA LYS A 264 -15.87 -5.00 26.11
C LYS A 264 -17.35 -4.63 26.07
N GLU A 265 -18.11 -5.00 27.11
CA GLU A 265 -19.56 -4.78 27.19
C GLU A 265 -19.97 -3.30 27.09
N ARG A 266 -19.09 -2.38 27.48
CA ARG A 266 -19.34 -0.93 27.43
C ARG A 266 -19.11 -0.35 26.03
N LEU A 267 -18.34 -1.05 25.19
CA LEU A 267 -18.07 -0.64 23.81
C LEU A 267 -19.09 -1.22 22.81
N THR A 268 -19.72 -2.36 23.13
CA THR A 268 -20.70 -3.02 22.27
C THR A 268 -21.80 -2.08 21.76
N PRO A 269 -22.45 -1.23 22.59
CA PRO A 269 -23.49 -0.32 22.10
C PRO A 269 -22.98 0.69 21.05
N LEU A 270 -21.71 1.09 21.13
CA LEU A 270 -21.11 2.02 20.16
C LEU A 270 -20.88 1.34 18.80
N PHE A 271 -20.45 0.09 18.81
CA PHE A 271 -20.29 -0.70 17.57
C PHE A 271 -21.64 -1.09 16.97
N GLU A 272 -22.65 -1.40 17.79
CA GLU A 272 -24.01 -1.62 17.31
C GLU A 272 -24.56 -0.37 16.61
N CYS A 273 -24.35 0.84 17.17
CA CYS A 273 -24.72 2.10 16.51
C CYS A 273 -24.09 2.29 15.12
N LEU A 274 -22.91 1.71 14.86
CA LEU A 274 -22.25 1.77 13.55
C LEU A 274 -22.89 0.81 12.53
N ALA A 275 -23.49 -0.28 12.99
CA ALA A 275 -24.16 -1.27 12.16
C ALA A 275 -25.65 -0.99 11.94
N LEU A 276 -26.22 0.03 12.61
CA LEU A 276 -27.63 0.37 12.47
C LEU A 276 -27.97 0.90 11.07
N PRO A 277 -29.06 0.43 10.44
CA PRO A 277 -29.58 1.02 9.20
C PRO A 277 -30.29 2.34 9.54
N VAL A 278 -29.53 3.43 9.58
CA VAL A 278 -30.03 4.78 9.87
C VAL A 278 -29.94 5.63 8.59
N PRO A 279 -30.88 6.55 8.33
CA PRO A 279 -30.76 7.49 7.22
C PRO A 279 -29.42 8.25 7.26
N PRO A 280 -28.77 8.48 6.10
CA PRO A 280 -27.44 9.07 6.01
C PRO A 280 -27.36 10.49 6.59
N GLU A 281 -28.48 11.21 6.65
CA GLU A 281 -28.57 12.57 7.21
C GLU A 281 -28.43 12.63 8.74
N SER A 282 -28.52 11.49 9.42
CA SER A 282 -28.53 11.42 10.89
C SER A 282 -27.18 11.73 11.55
N ASN A 283 -26.08 11.60 10.80
CA ASN A 283 -24.69 11.74 11.26
C ASN A 283 -24.29 10.85 12.46
N ILE A 284 -25.09 9.85 12.81
CA ILE A 284 -24.86 8.99 13.98
C ILE A 284 -23.53 8.21 13.86
N PRO A 285 -23.25 7.51 12.74
CA PRO A 285 -22.00 6.75 12.63
C PRO A 285 -20.75 7.64 12.71
N GLN A 286 -20.80 8.87 12.20
CA GLN A 286 -19.69 9.83 12.28
C GLN A 286 -19.40 10.25 13.73
N ILE A 287 -20.45 10.52 14.51
CA ILE A 287 -20.31 10.85 15.95
C ILE A 287 -19.80 9.62 16.72
N CYS A 288 -20.28 8.41 16.40
CA CYS A 288 -19.74 7.19 16.99
C CYS A 288 -18.25 7.01 16.68
N LEU A 289 -17.83 7.23 15.43
CA LEU A 289 -16.43 7.12 15.04
C LEU A 289 -15.55 8.20 15.69
N SER A 290 -16.07 9.40 15.92
CA SER A 290 -15.33 10.45 16.64
C SER A 290 -15.15 10.09 18.12
N VAL A 291 -16.18 9.53 18.75
CA VAL A 291 -16.10 8.98 20.12
C VAL A 291 -15.08 7.84 20.18
N LEU A 292 -15.15 6.86 19.26
CA LEU A 292 -14.19 5.76 19.20
C LEU A 292 -12.76 6.26 18.98
N SER A 293 -12.56 7.24 18.09
CA SER A 293 -11.26 7.86 17.86
C SER A 293 -10.70 8.49 19.14
N LEU A 294 -11.54 9.14 19.94
CA LEU A 294 -11.13 9.68 21.23
C LEU A 294 -10.77 8.58 22.24
N LEU A 295 -11.55 7.49 22.28
CA LEU A 295 -11.28 6.33 23.12
C LEU A 295 -9.98 5.60 22.73
N THR A 296 -9.59 5.59 21.46
CA THR A 296 -8.32 4.96 21.02
C THR A 296 -7.06 5.60 21.64
N LYS A 297 -7.17 6.80 22.20
CA LYS A 297 -6.06 7.46 22.93
C LYS A 297 -5.75 6.78 24.27
N HIS A 298 -6.67 5.96 24.79
CA HIS A 298 -6.52 5.25 26.05
C HIS A 298 -6.24 3.76 25.80
N ALA A 299 -5.08 3.27 26.23
CA ALA A 299 -4.59 1.92 25.87
C ALA A 299 -5.54 0.76 26.24
N PRO A 300 -6.13 0.72 27.46
CA PRO A 300 -7.13 -0.31 27.80
C PRO A 300 -8.35 -0.36 26.88
N CYS A 301 -8.79 0.80 26.35
CA CYS A 301 -9.91 0.85 25.42
C CYS A 301 -9.52 0.29 24.06
N LEU A 302 -8.28 0.57 23.62
CA LEU A 302 -7.72 0.04 22.40
C LEU A 302 -7.69 -1.50 22.45
N GLU A 303 -7.19 -2.08 23.53
CA GLU A 303 -7.19 -3.55 23.73
C GLU A 303 -8.61 -4.14 23.73
N ALA A 304 -9.56 -3.48 24.40
CA ALA A 304 -10.95 -3.92 24.45
C ALA A 304 -11.64 -3.85 23.08
N MET A 305 -11.37 -2.83 22.26
CA MET A 305 -11.89 -2.69 20.89
C MET A 305 -11.37 -3.80 19.97
N VAL A 306 -10.10 -4.17 20.13
CA VAL A 306 -9.41 -5.15 19.29
C VAL A 306 -9.78 -6.59 19.66
N ALA A 307 -10.14 -6.85 20.92
CA ALA A 307 -10.55 -8.17 21.40
C ALA A 307 -11.75 -8.74 20.63
N GLU A 308 -12.60 -7.88 20.06
CA GLU A 308 -13.76 -8.29 19.28
C GLU A 308 -13.50 -8.21 17.77
N ARG A 309 -13.37 -9.38 17.14
CA ARG A 309 -13.08 -9.47 15.70
C ARG A 309 -14.19 -8.92 14.81
N THR A 310 -15.45 -9.05 15.21
CA THR A 310 -16.60 -8.52 14.47
C THR A 310 -16.54 -6.99 14.39
N SER A 311 -16.10 -6.32 15.46
CA SER A 311 -15.91 -4.87 15.50
C SER A 311 -14.84 -4.40 14.50
N LEU A 312 -13.74 -5.15 14.35
CA LEU A 312 -12.71 -4.85 13.36
C LEU A 312 -13.20 -5.03 11.93
N ILE A 313 -13.96 -6.09 11.67
CA ILE A 313 -14.56 -6.35 10.36
C ILE A 313 -15.56 -5.25 10.00
N LEU A 314 -16.40 -4.83 10.95
CA LEU A 314 -17.35 -3.73 10.77
C LEU A 314 -16.63 -2.42 10.38
N LEU A 315 -15.51 -2.10 11.02
CA LEU A 315 -14.72 -0.92 10.65
C LEU A 315 -14.19 -1.00 9.21
N PHE A 316 -13.78 -2.19 8.73
CA PHE A 316 -13.39 -2.37 7.33
C PHE A 316 -14.58 -2.26 6.37
N GLN A 317 -15.76 -2.77 6.75
CA GLN A 317 -16.98 -2.67 5.95
C GLN A 317 -17.44 -1.21 5.76
N ILE A 318 -17.33 -0.39 6.80
CA ILE A 318 -17.67 1.05 6.73
C ILE A 318 -16.85 1.77 5.66
N LEU A 319 -15.59 1.36 5.45
CA LEU A 319 -14.74 1.93 4.39
C LEU A 319 -15.34 1.74 3.00
N HIS A 320 -15.94 0.58 2.75
CA HIS A 320 -16.58 0.23 1.47
C HIS A 320 -17.95 0.89 1.31
N CYS A 321 -18.82 0.76 2.32
CA CYS A 321 -20.25 1.08 2.17
C CYS A 321 -20.64 2.52 2.51
N ASN A 322 -19.83 3.28 3.26
CA ASN A 322 -20.23 4.61 3.71
C ASN A 322 -19.13 5.68 3.49
N PRO A 323 -19.15 6.40 2.34
CA PRO A 323 -18.15 7.41 2.01
C PRO A 323 -18.00 8.51 3.06
N SER A 324 -19.10 8.93 3.68
CA SER A 324 -19.13 10.01 4.68
C SER A 324 -18.42 9.66 5.99
N CYS A 325 -18.22 8.37 6.26
CA CYS A 325 -17.62 7.85 7.48
C CYS A 325 -16.17 7.40 7.31
N ARG A 326 -15.63 7.44 6.08
CA ARG A 326 -14.28 6.95 5.74
C ARG A 326 -13.20 7.61 6.58
N ASP A 327 -13.24 8.93 6.75
CA ASP A 327 -12.22 9.66 7.53
C ASP A 327 -12.17 9.20 9.00
N GLY A 328 -13.34 9.06 9.63
CA GLY A 328 -13.45 8.57 11.01
C GLY A 328 -12.99 7.11 11.15
N ALA A 329 -13.40 6.24 10.21
CA ALA A 329 -13.02 4.84 10.20
C ALA A 329 -11.51 4.66 9.98
N LEU A 330 -10.91 5.40 9.04
CA LEU A 330 -9.46 5.41 8.81
C LEU A 330 -8.70 5.91 10.04
N ALA A 331 -9.17 6.95 10.74
CA ALA A 331 -8.53 7.46 11.95
C ALA A 331 -8.52 6.42 13.09
N VAL A 332 -9.65 5.72 13.29
CA VAL A 332 -9.77 4.64 14.28
C VAL A 332 -8.86 3.47 13.89
N LEU A 333 -8.95 2.99 12.63
CA LEU A 333 -8.13 1.89 12.13
C LEU A 333 -6.63 2.20 12.17
N TYR A 334 -6.21 3.43 11.88
CA TYR A 334 -4.80 3.83 11.95
C TYR A 334 -4.25 3.80 13.38
N SER A 335 -5.07 4.17 14.35
CA SER A 335 -4.71 4.10 15.77
C SER A 335 -4.56 2.64 16.22
N LEU A 336 -5.51 1.79 15.81
CA LEU A 336 -5.53 0.35 16.05
C LEU A 336 -4.44 -0.42 15.27
N ALA A 337 -3.92 0.10 14.16
CA ALA A 337 -2.91 -0.56 13.32
C ALA A 337 -1.57 -0.80 14.02
N SER A 338 -1.42 -0.29 15.24
CA SER A 338 -0.28 -0.58 16.13
C SER A 338 -0.37 -1.99 16.76
N THR A 339 -1.54 -2.64 16.74
CA THR A 339 -1.75 -3.95 17.38
C THR A 339 -1.65 -5.11 16.38
N PRO A 340 -1.20 -6.30 16.83
CA PRO A 340 -1.04 -7.45 15.97
C PRO A 340 -2.39 -8.00 15.47
N GLU A 341 -3.45 -7.92 16.26
CA GLU A 341 -4.76 -8.49 15.92
C GLU A 341 -5.41 -7.73 14.76
N LEU A 342 -5.21 -6.41 14.62
CA LEU A 342 -5.72 -5.69 13.45
C LEU A 342 -5.00 -6.12 12.18
N ALA A 343 -3.67 -6.28 12.22
CA ALA A 343 -2.91 -6.80 11.09
C ALA A 343 -3.33 -8.23 10.73
N TRP A 344 -3.65 -9.06 11.72
CA TRP A 344 -4.22 -10.38 11.50
C TRP A 344 -5.60 -10.32 10.83
N ALA A 345 -6.51 -9.49 11.36
CA ALA A 345 -7.85 -9.31 10.82
C ALA A 345 -7.82 -8.75 9.39
N ALA A 346 -6.93 -7.79 9.11
CA ALA A 346 -6.73 -7.24 7.77
C ALA A 346 -6.29 -8.32 6.78
N ALA A 347 -5.37 -9.22 7.20
CA ALA A 347 -4.85 -10.28 6.34
C ALA A 347 -5.83 -11.45 6.15
N LYS A 348 -6.66 -11.78 7.15
CA LYS A 348 -7.55 -12.96 7.13
C LYS A 348 -9.02 -12.69 6.89
N HIS A 349 -9.49 -11.46 7.02
CA HIS A 349 -10.90 -11.10 6.80
C HIS A 349 -11.08 -10.05 5.70
N GLY A 350 -10.13 -9.99 4.75
CA GLY A 350 -10.28 -9.14 3.55
C GLY A 350 -10.05 -7.65 3.78
N GLY A 351 -9.57 -7.21 4.96
CA GLY A 351 -9.29 -5.79 5.21
C GLY A 351 -8.29 -5.18 4.22
N VAL A 352 -7.33 -5.95 3.73
CA VAL A 352 -6.40 -5.50 2.67
C VAL A 352 -7.14 -5.12 1.37
N VAL A 353 -8.20 -5.85 1.01
CA VAL A 353 -8.99 -5.58 -0.21
C VAL A 353 -9.72 -4.25 -0.08
N TYR A 354 -10.41 -4.03 1.04
CA TYR A 354 -11.14 -2.79 1.29
C TYR A 354 -10.22 -1.56 1.31
N ILE A 355 -9.03 -1.67 1.91
CA ILE A 355 -8.09 -0.55 1.94
C ILE A 355 -7.45 -0.31 0.56
N LEU A 356 -7.10 -1.37 -0.19
CA LEU A 356 -6.56 -1.24 -1.54
C LEU A 356 -7.57 -0.66 -2.53
N GLU A 357 -8.84 -1.04 -2.41
CA GLU A 357 -9.92 -0.48 -3.22
C GLU A 357 -9.96 1.05 -3.09
N LEU A 358 -9.86 1.59 -1.88
CA LEU A 358 -9.83 3.04 -1.65
C LEU A 358 -8.62 3.74 -2.27
N MET A 359 -7.47 3.07 -2.36
CA MET A 359 -6.23 3.69 -2.85
C MET A 359 -6.19 3.83 -4.37
N LEU A 360 -6.78 2.87 -5.08
CA LEU A 360 -6.75 2.79 -6.53
C LEU A 360 -7.84 3.67 -7.16
N PRO A 361 -7.66 4.12 -8.41
CA PRO A 361 -8.67 4.93 -9.09
C PRO A 361 -9.96 4.13 -9.28
N LEU A 362 -11.02 4.59 -8.61
CA LEU A 362 -12.40 4.14 -8.78
C LEU A 362 -13.16 5.07 -9.73
N GLN A 363 -14.37 4.68 -10.14
CA GLN A 363 -15.27 5.53 -10.92
C GLN A 363 -15.73 6.79 -10.15
N GLU A 364 -15.69 6.76 -8.82
CA GLU A 364 -15.95 7.92 -7.95
C GLU A 364 -14.62 8.55 -7.48
N GLU A 365 -14.48 9.87 -7.62
CA GLU A 365 -13.30 10.60 -7.19
C GLU A 365 -13.19 10.61 -5.66
N ILE A 366 -12.33 9.74 -5.11
CA ILE A 366 -11.99 9.76 -3.69
C ILE A 366 -10.95 10.87 -3.43
N PRO A 367 -11.16 11.74 -2.42
CA PRO A 367 -10.21 12.77 -2.03
C PRO A 367 -8.81 12.21 -1.78
N MET A 368 -7.79 12.93 -2.24
CA MET A 368 -6.37 12.53 -2.09
C MET A 368 -6.00 12.24 -0.63
N GLN A 369 -6.53 13.00 0.32
CA GLN A 369 -6.30 12.83 1.76
C GLN A 369 -6.74 11.45 2.26
N GLN A 370 -7.91 10.98 1.83
CA GLN A 370 -8.42 9.65 2.20
C GLN A 370 -7.57 8.54 1.61
N ARG A 371 -7.15 8.70 0.34
CA ARG A 371 -6.27 7.72 -0.33
C ARG A 371 -4.90 7.64 0.34
N ALA A 372 -4.32 8.78 0.72
CA ALA A 372 -3.06 8.84 1.44
C ALA A 372 -3.16 8.26 2.86
N ALA A 373 -4.28 8.48 3.57
CA ALA A 373 -4.53 7.87 4.86
C ALA A 373 -4.68 6.34 4.76
N ALA A 374 -5.38 5.84 3.74
CA ALA A 374 -5.49 4.41 3.42
C ALA A 374 -4.12 3.78 3.12
N ALA A 375 -3.29 4.45 2.30
CA ALA A 375 -1.92 4.02 2.02
C ALA A 375 -1.06 3.96 3.28
N SER A 376 -1.14 4.98 4.14
CA SER A 376 -0.42 5.04 5.41
C SER A 376 -0.87 3.95 6.40
N LEU A 377 -2.17 3.63 6.40
CA LEU A 377 -2.73 2.53 7.17
C LEU A 377 -2.15 1.18 6.70
N LEU A 378 -2.15 0.90 5.39
CA LEU A 378 -1.55 -0.33 4.85
C LEU A 378 -0.06 -0.42 5.13
N GLY A 379 0.68 0.68 5.00
CA GLY A 379 2.10 0.73 5.36
C GLY A 379 2.34 0.37 6.82
N LYS A 380 1.56 0.96 7.74
CA LYS A 380 1.63 0.66 9.17
C LYS A 380 1.26 -0.79 9.49
N LEU A 381 0.25 -1.35 8.83
CA LEU A 381 -0.13 -2.77 8.97
C LEU A 381 0.95 -3.72 8.44
N ALA A 382 1.54 -3.42 7.28
CA ALA A 382 2.63 -4.21 6.70
C ALA A 382 3.93 -4.15 7.54
N GLY A 383 4.16 -3.04 8.24
CA GLY A 383 5.26 -2.84 9.18
C GLY A 383 5.10 -3.55 10.53
N GLN A 384 3.93 -4.14 10.84
CA GLN A 384 3.70 -4.83 12.12
C GLN A 384 4.59 -6.08 12.28
N PRO A 385 5.27 -6.29 13.41
CA PRO A 385 6.27 -7.35 13.55
C PRO A 385 5.67 -8.77 13.55
N MET A 386 4.46 -8.95 14.10
CA MET A 386 3.81 -10.26 14.26
C MET A 386 3.11 -10.75 12.99
N HIS A 387 2.28 -9.88 12.41
CA HIS A 387 1.38 -10.23 11.30
C HIS A 387 1.52 -9.33 10.07
N GLY A 388 2.41 -8.33 10.12
CA GLY A 388 2.73 -7.49 8.95
C GLY A 388 3.32 -8.27 7.77
N PRO A 389 4.18 -9.30 7.96
CA PRO A 389 4.60 -10.15 6.85
C PRO A 389 3.44 -10.83 6.11
N ARG A 390 2.35 -11.17 6.81
CA ARG A 390 1.15 -11.77 6.19
C ARG A 390 0.41 -10.74 5.34
N VAL A 391 0.27 -9.52 5.85
CA VAL A 391 -0.29 -8.39 5.09
C VAL A 391 0.56 -8.11 3.84
N ALA A 392 1.89 -8.09 3.96
CA ALA A 392 2.80 -7.88 2.84
C ALA A 392 2.71 -9.00 1.79
N ILE A 393 2.58 -10.27 2.20
CA ILE A 393 2.36 -11.39 1.28
C ILE A 393 1.02 -11.26 0.55
N THR A 394 -0.05 -10.87 1.25
CA THR A 394 -1.35 -10.61 0.62
C THR A 394 -1.25 -9.45 -0.38
N LEU A 395 -0.56 -8.36 -0.03
CA LEU A 395 -0.31 -7.22 -0.94
C LEU A 395 0.49 -7.64 -2.18
N ALA A 396 1.51 -8.48 -2.02
CA ALA A 396 2.36 -8.96 -3.11
C ALA A 396 1.61 -9.88 -4.11
N ARG A 397 0.40 -10.34 -3.78
CA ARG A 397 -0.48 -11.03 -4.74
C ARG A 397 -1.18 -10.06 -5.69
N PHE A 398 -1.34 -8.79 -5.31
CA PHE A 398 -2.03 -7.77 -6.11
C PHE A 398 -1.07 -6.78 -6.75
N LEU A 399 0.00 -6.41 -6.06
CA LEU A 399 0.93 -5.36 -6.46
C LEU A 399 2.35 -5.92 -6.64
N PRO A 400 3.13 -5.37 -7.60
CA PRO A 400 4.56 -5.67 -7.71
C PRO A 400 5.32 -5.34 -6.41
N ASP A 401 6.37 -6.12 -6.10
CA ASP A 401 7.19 -5.95 -4.89
C ASP A 401 7.76 -4.53 -4.71
N GLY A 402 8.05 -3.84 -5.81
CA GLY A 402 8.49 -2.45 -5.82
C GLY A 402 7.46 -1.48 -5.21
N LEU A 403 6.18 -1.68 -5.51
CA LEU A 403 5.08 -0.90 -4.92
C LEU A 403 4.74 -1.36 -3.50
N VAL A 404 4.79 -2.67 -3.21
CA VAL A 404 4.57 -3.18 -1.85
C VAL A 404 5.59 -2.60 -0.86
N SER A 405 6.86 -2.54 -1.26
CA SER A 405 7.90 -1.90 -0.46
C SER A 405 7.72 -0.38 -0.35
N ALA A 406 7.27 0.29 -1.43
CA ALA A 406 6.92 1.71 -1.37
C ALA A 406 5.76 1.98 -0.39
N ILE A 407 4.74 1.12 -0.34
CA ILE A 407 3.62 1.20 0.61
C ILE A 407 4.13 1.02 2.05
N ARG A 408 5.02 0.05 2.27
CA ARG A 408 5.56 -0.23 3.61
C ARG A 408 6.43 0.91 4.16
N ASP A 409 7.29 1.47 3.32
CA ASP A 409 8.37 2.36 3.75
C ASP A 409 8.09 3.85 3.46
N GLY A 410 7.16 4.17 2.55
CA GLY A 410 6.88 5.53 2.07
C GLY A 410 5.67 6.22 2.73
N PRO A 411 5.61 7.56 2.71
CA PRO A 411 4.42 8.30 3.13
C PRO A 411 3.26 8.07 2.16
N GLY A 412 2.04 8.09 2.67
CA GLY A 412 0.85 7.76 1.90
C GLY A 412 0.65 8.59 0.64
N GLU A 413 0.97 9.88 0.66
CA GLU A 413 0.83 10.76 -0.52
C GLU A 413 1.76 10.35 -1.66
N ALA A 414 3.01 9.99 -1.34
CA ALA A 414 3.99 9.55 -2.33
C ALA A 414 3.61 8.21 -2.96
N VAL A 415 3.02 7.32 -2.16
CA VAL A 415 2.50 6.02 -2.62
C VAL A 415 1.36 6.23 -3.62
N VAL A 416 0.38 7.07 -3.29
CA VAL A 416 -0.76 7.35 -4.19
C VAL A 416 -0.27 8.01 -5.48
N SER A 417 0.65 8.99 -5.39
CA SER A 417 1.27 9.58 -6.58
C SER A 417 2.03 8.56 -7.43
N SER A 418 2.66 7.55 -6.81
CA SER A 418 3.36 6.49 -7.53
C SER A 418 2.41 5.51 -8.22
N LEU A 419 1.20 5.32 -7.67
CA LEU A 419 0.16 4.48 -8.26
C LEU A 419 -0.53 5.14 -9.47
N GLU A 420 -0.57 6.47 -9.52
CA GLU A 420 -1.13 7.23 -10.65
C GLU A 420 -0.12 7.43 -11.79
N GLN A 421 1.17 7.40 -11.50
CA GLN A 421 2.22 7.59 -12.50
C GLN A 421 2.52 6.29 -13.24
N THR A 422 2.83 6.42 -14.54
CA THR A 422 3.43 5.33 -15.31
C THR A 422 4.88 5.19 -14.89
N THR A 423 5.23 4.06 -14.28
CA THR A 423 6.62 3.74 -13.93
C THR A 423 7.07 2.53 -14.74
N GLU A 424 8.02 2.75 -15.63
CA GLU A 424 8.69 1.69 -16.40
C GLU A 424 10.17 1.66 -16.01
N THR A 425 10.48 0.87 -14.99
CA THR A 425 11.85 0.64 -14.55
C THR A 425 12.16 -0.85 -14.62
N PRO A 426 13.44 -1.25 -14.63
CA PRO A 426 13.81 -2.66 -14.61
C PRO A 426 13.18 -3.44 -13.44
N GLU A 427 12.92 -2.81 -12.28
CA GLU A 427 12.35 -3.45 -11.09
C GLU A 427 10.82 -3.33 -10.98
N LEU A 428 10.22 -2.36 -11.67
CA LEU A 428 8.81 -2.03 -11.54
C LEU A 428 8.26 -1.56 -12.88
N VAL A 429 7.28 -2.33 -13.38
CA VAL A 429 6.41 -1.91 -14.47
C VAL A 429 5.01 -1.73 -13.90
N TRP A 430 4.53 -0.50 -13.94
CA TRP A 430 3.21 -0.12 -13.47
C TRP A 430 2.63 0.92 -14.41
N THR A 431 1.40 0.68 -14.86
CA THR A 431 0.69 1.60 -15.76
C THR A 431 -0.68 1.93 -15.18
N PRO A 432 -1.26 3.10 -15.50
CA PRO A 432 -2.62 3.45 -15.13
C PRO A 432 -3.67 2.43 -15.62
N ALA A 433 -3.41 1.74 -16.74
CA ALA A 433 -4.28 0.67 -17.23
C ALA A 433 -4.25 -0.58 -16.32
N MET A 434 -3.09 -0.94 -15.78
CA MET A 434 -2.98 -2.00 -14.77
C MET A 434 -3.67 -1.58 -13.48
N ALA A 435 -3.52 -0.32 -13.06
CA ALA A 435 -4.21 0.23 -11.89
C ALA A 435 -5.73 0.15 -12.04
N ALA A 436 -6.28 0.53 -13.20
CA ALA A 436 -7.70 0.45 -13.51
C ALA A 436 -8.22 -1.01 -13.63
N SER A 437 -7.41 -1.92 -14.18
CA SER A 437 -7.75 -3.35 -14.22
C SER A 437 -7.80 -3.93 -12.80
N LEU A 438 -6.83 -3.59 -11.96
CA LEU A 438 -6.78 -4.06 -10.57
C LEU A 438 -7.91 -3.46 -9.74
N SER A 439 -8.25 -2.18 -9.94
CA SER A 439 -9.38 -1.56 -9.22
C SER A 439 -10.71 -2.22 -9.57
N ALA A 440 -10.97 -2.52 -10.84
CA ALA A 440 -12.18 -3.23 -11.25
C ALA A 440 -12.28 -4.63 -10.62
N GLN A 441 -11.16 -5.37 -10.55
CA GLN A 441 -11.10 -6.68 -9.89
C GLN A 441 -11.37 -6.55 -8.38
N LEU A 442 -10.71 -5.60 -7.71
CA LEU A 442 -10.87 -5.38 -6.28
C LEU A 442 -12.28 -4.92 -5.91
N SER A 443 -12.94 -4.09 -6.72
CA SER A 443 -14.32 -3.69 -6.45
C SER A 443 -15.29 -4.86 -6.53
N THR A 444 -15.08 -5.78 -7.48
CA THR A 444 -15.88 -7.02 -7.54
C THR A 444 -15.64 -7.87 -6.29
N MET A 445 -14.36 -8.05 -5.94
CA MET A 445 -13.97 -8.85 -4.77
C MET A 445 -14.46 -8.23 -3.45
N ALA A 446 -14.45 -6.91 -3.31
CA ALA A 446 -14.91 -6.19 -2.14
C ALA A 446 -16.43 -6.30 -1.96
N ALA A 447 -17.19 -6.21 -3.05
CA ALA A 447 -18.63 -6.41 -3.04
C ALA A 447 -19.01 -7.84 -2.66
N ASP A 448 -18.36 -8.85 -3.25
CA ASP A 448 -18.57 -10.26 -2.92
C ASP A 448 -18.21 -10.54 -1.45
N LEU A 449 -17.07 -10.02 -0.99
CA LEU A 449 -16.64 -10.11 0.41
C LEU A 449 -17.65 -9.49 1.36
N TYR A 450 -18.16 -8.30 1.03
CA TYR A 450 -19.12 -7.60 1.86
C TYR A 450 -20.42 -8.40 1.98
N GLN A 451 -20.93 -8.93 0.87
CA GLN A 451 -22.12 -9.78 0.88
C GLN A 451 -21.94 -11.05 1.71
N GLU A 452 -20.79 -11.72 1.64
CA GLU A 452 -20.53 -12.90 2.45
C GLU A 452 -20.41 -12.58 3.94
N GLN A 453 -19.80 -11.45 4.30
CA GLN A 453 -19.69 -11.04 5.69
C GLN A 453 -21.04 -10.61 6.29
N MET A 454 -21.93 -10.00 5.49
CA MET A 454 -23.29 -9.66 5.91
C MET A 454 -24.15 -10.88 6.24
N LYS A 455 -23.82 -12.07 5.70
CA LYS A 455 -24.48 -13.34 6.05
C LYS A 455 -24.10 -13.86 7.45
N GLY A 456 -23.26 -13.13 8.18
CA GLY A 456 -22.88 -13.43 9.57
C GLY A 456 -21.91 -14.61 9.71
N ARG A 457 -21.37 -15.15 8.61
CA ARG A 457 -20.32 -16.17 8.66
C ARG A 457 -18.96 -15.47 8.73
N LEU A 458 -18.24 -15.67 9.84
CA LEU A 458 -16.83 -15.31 9.95
C LEU A 458 -16.03 -16.25 9.04
N VAL A 459 -15.88 -15.88 7.77
CA VAL A 459 -15.09 -16.64 6.80
C VAL A 459 -13.64 -16.17 6.88
N ASP A 460 -12.72 -17.13 7.08
CA ASP A 460 -11.30 -16.90 6.80
C ASP A 460 -11.17 -16.68 5.30
N TRP A 461 -11.00 -15.42 4.93
CA TRP A 461 -10.78 -15.03 3.56
C TRP A 461 -9.34 -15.36 3.18
N ASP A 462 -9.21 -16.27 2.23
CA ASP A 462 -7.98 -16.44 1.49
C ASP A 462 -8.18 -15.83 0.10
N VAL A 463 -7.19 -15.05 -0.35
CA VAL A 463 -7.19 -14.50 -1.70
C VAL A 463 -7.42 -15.66 -2.68
N PRO A 464 -8.44 -15.60 -3.55
CA PRO A 464 -8.60 -16.60 -4.60
C PRO A 464 -7.27 -16.78 -5.31
N GLU A 465 -6.87 -18.03 -5.57
CA GLU A 465 -5.71 -18.30 -6.42
C GLU A 465 -6.01 -17.69 -7.79
N GLN A 466 -5.59 -16.45 -8.02
CA GLN A 466 -5.59 -15.91 -9.36
C GLN A 466 -4.70 -16.85 -10.18
N PRO A 467 -5.17 -17.34 -11.34
CA PRO A 467 -4.40 -18.25 -12.15
C PRO A 467 -3.14 -17.52 -12.62
N SER A 468 -2.01 -17.78 -11.95
CA SER A 468 -0.64 -17.51 -12.42
C SER A 468 -0.54 -16.23 -13.27
N GLY A 469 -0.79 -15.10 -12.63
CA GLY A 469 -1.05 -13.86 -13.34
C GLY A 469 -0.77 -12.64 -12.48
N GLN A 470 0.42 -12.55 -11.87
CA GLN A 470 1.10 -11.25 -11.94
C GLN A 470 0.89 -10.75 -13.38
N HIS A 471 0.59 -9.47 -13.56
CA HIS A 471 0.60 -8.82 -14.88
C HIS A 471 2.03 -8.83 -15.49
N VAL A 472 2.72 -9.97 -15.47
CA VAL A 472 3.73 -10.41 -16.41
C VAL A 472 3.03 -10.30 -17.75
N MET A 473 3.34 -9.23 -18.47
CA MET A 473 3.31 -9.24 -19.92
C MET A 473 3.82 -10.63 -20.34
N LYS A 474 2.94 -11.55 -20.76
CA LYS A 474 3.26 -12.98 -20.95
C LYS A 474 4.47 -13.22 -21.86
N ASP A 475 4.85 -12.19 -22.62
CA ASP A 475 5.94 -12.18 -23.58
C ASP A 475 7.22 -11.48 -23.08
N GLU A 476 7.29 -11.05 -21.81
CA GLU A 476 8.47 -10.42 -21.21
C GLU A 476 9.17 -11.32 -20.18
N PRO A 477 10.45 -11.69 -20.42
CA PRO A 477 11.19 -12.48 -19.46
C PRO A 477 11.54 -11.65 -18.23
N GLN A 478 10.99 -12.08 -17.08
CA GLN A 478 11.28 -11.53 -15.77
C GLN A 478 12.17 -12.51 -15.00
N VAL A 479 13.27 -12.01 -14.42
CA VAL A 479 14.22 -12.81 -13.66
C VAL A 479 14.41 -12.16 -12.29
N GLY A 480 14.11 -12.89 -11.21
CA GLY A 480 14.31 -12.37 -9.85
C GLY A 480 13.55 -11.08 -9.54
N GLY A 481 12.43 -10.84 -10.23
CA GLY A 481 11.63 -9.61 -10.13
C GLY A 481 11.99 -8.51 -11.14
N ILE A 482 13.02 -8.69 -11.96
CA ILE A 482 13.53 -7.67 -12.90
C ILE A 482 13.19 -8.02 -14.35
N TYR A 483 12.71 -7.03 -15.09
CA TYR A 483 12.41 -7.13 -16.52
C TYR A 483 13.68 -7.00 -17.35
N VAL A 484 14.08 -8.10 -17.99
CA VAL A 484 15.39 -8.23 -18.65
C VAL A 484 15.55 -7.24 -19.81
N ARG A 485 14.50 -7.02 -20.60
CA ARG A 485 14.53 -6.07 -21.73
C ARG A 485 14.67 -4.61 -21.29
N LEU A 486 14.00 -4.24 -20.19
CA LEU A 486 14.09 -2.90 -19.60
C LEU A 486 15.47 -2.67 -18.98
N PHE A 487 16.03 -3.66 -18.28
CA PHE A 487 17.41 -3.60 -17.78
C PHE A 487 18.43 -3.38 -18.91
N LEU A 488 18.27 -4.04 -20.06
CA LEU A 488 19.17 -3.86 -21.20
C LEU A 488 19.09 -2.46 -21.84
N LYS A 489 17.99 -1.71 -21.65
CA LYS A 489 17.89 -0.32 -22.10
C LYS A 489 18.70 0.64 -21.23
N ASP A 490 18.71 0.41 -19.90
CA ASP A 490 19.53 1.16 -18.95
C ASP A 490 20.28 0.23 -17.98
N PRO A 491 21.41 -0.34 -18.40
CA PRO A 491 22.19 -1.27 -17.57
C PRO A 491 22.81 -0.63 -16.32
N LYS A 492 22.87 0.70 -16.26
CA LYS A 492 23.43 1.44 -15.12
C LYS A 492 22.39 1.72 -14.03
N PHE A 493 21.15 1.28 -14.22
CA PHE A 493 20.09 1.42 -13.25
C PHE A 493 20.48 0.76 -11.91
N PRO A 494 20.39 1.49 -10.77
CA PRO A 494 20.77 0.95 -9.47
C PRO A 494 19.75 -0.07 -8.97
N LEU A 495 20.08 -1.36 -9.11
CA LEU A 495 19.26 -2.45 -8.60
C LEU A 495 19.35 -2.57 -7.07
N ARG A 496 18.23 -2.82 -6.40
CA ARG A 496 18.15 -3.05 -4.95
C ARG A 496 18.86 -4.34 -4.54
N ASN A 497 18.66 -5.42 -5.29
CA ASN A 497 19.21 -6.75 -4.99
C ASN A 497 19.93 -7.37 -6.20
N PRO A 498 21.10 -6.84 -6.61
CA PRO A 498 21.81 -7.31 -7.80
C PRO A 498 22.28 -8.77 -7.69
N LYS A 499 22.51 -9.29 -6.47
CA LYS A 499 22.87 -10.70 -6.24
C LYS A 499 21.73 -11.66 -6.58
N ARG A 500 20.49 -11.34 -6.16
CA ARG A 500 19.30 -12.15 -6.46
C ARG A 500 19.02 -12.17 -7.96
N PHE A 501 19.21 -11.02 -8.62
CA PHE A 501 19.10 -10.92 -10.08
C PHE A 501 20.14 -11.80 -10.78
N LEU A 502 21.41 -11.74 -10.34
CA LEU A 502 22.49 -12.57 -10.88
C LEU A 502 22.22 -14.06 -10.72
N GLU A 503 21.82 -14.51 -9.54
CA GLU A 503 21.49 -15.91 -9.25
C GLU A 503 20.34 -16.40 -10.14
N GLY A 504 19.27 -15.61 -10.23
CA GLY A 504 18.14 -15.92 -11.12
C GLY A 504 18.56 -15.96 -12.60
N LEU A 505 19.40 -15.02 -13.05
CA LEU A 505 19.88 -14.96 -14.44
C LEU A 505 20.70 -16.20 -14.77
N LEU A 506 21.60 -16.61 -13.87
CA LEU A 506 22.43 -17.80 -14.06
C LEU A 506 21.57 -19.08 -14.09
N ASP A 507 20.61 -19.21 -13.18
CA ASP A 507 19.76 -20.38 -13.10
C ASP A 507 18.86 -20.53 -14.34
N GLN A 508 18.21 -19.43 -14.74
CA GLN A 508 17.36 -19.41 -15.93
C GLN A 508 18.17 -19.52 -17.22
N TYR A 509 19.39 -18.94 -17.27
CA TYR A 509 20.28 -19.07 -18.42
C TYR A 509 20.75 -20.52 -18.59
N VAL A 510 21.31 -21.15 -17.54
CA VAL A 510 21.77 -22.55 -17.60
C VAL A 510 20.61 -23.49 -17.94
N SER A 511 19.43 -23.26 -17.36
CA SER A 511 18.23 -24.04 -17.67
C SER A 511 17.75 -23.86 -19.11
N SER A 512 17.74 -22.62 -19.63
CA SER A 512 17.33 -22.34 -21.01
C SER A 512 18.32 -22.92 -22.04
N VAL A 513 19.63 -22.85 -21.78
CA VAL A 513 20.66 -23.50 -22.60
C VAL A 513 20.50 -25.02 -22.55
N ALA A 514 20.28 -25.61 -21.36
CA ALA A 514 20.01 -27.05 -21.24
C ALA A 514 18.74 -27.48 -21.97
N ALA A 515 17.70 -26.65 -22.00
CA ALA A 515 16.47 -26.93 -22.74
C ALA A 515 16.70 -26.98 -24.25
N THR A 516 17.63 -26.18 -24.80
CA THR A 516 18.01 -26.29 -26.24
C THR A 516 18.69 -27.63 -26.58
N HIS A 517 19.14 -28.40 -25.59
CA HIS A 517 19.81 -29.68 -25.80
C HIS A 517 18.85 -30.84 -26.08
N TYR A 518 17.60 -30.77 -25.60
CA TYR A 518 16.58 -31.82 -25.74
C TYR A 518 15.54 -31.41 -26.79
N GLU A 519 15.59 -32.05 -27.97
CA GLU A 519 14.92 -31.69 -29.22
C GLU A 519 13.37 -31.84 -29.29
N ALA A 520 12.64 -31.74 -28.17
CA ALA A 520 11.19 -32.04 -28.19
C ALA A 520 10.24 -30.83 -28.28
N ASN A 521 10.69 -29.60 -27.99
CA ASN A 521 9.83 -28.41 -28.08
C ASN A 521 10.55 -27.28 -28.81
N ALA A 522 9.81 -26.56 -29.65
CA ALA A 522 10.24 -25.32 -30.29
C ALA A 522 10.50 -24.24 -29.21
N VAL A 523 11.66 -24.29 -28.58
CA VAL A 523 12.11 -23.28 -27.62
C VAL A 523 12.67 -22.11 -28.41
N ASP A 524 12.18 -20.91 -28.11
CA ASP A 524 12.64 -19.67 -28.71
C ASP A 524 14.15 -19.47 -28.44
N PRO A 525 15.02 -19.52 -29.48
CA PRO A 525 16.46 -19.33 -29.32
C PRO A 525 16.82 -17.90 -28.87
N GLU A 526 15.87 -16.96 -28.85
CA GLU A 526 16.09 -15.60 -28.41
C GLU A 526 16.19 -15.45 -26.88
N LEU A 527 15.56 -16.33 -26.10
CA LEU A 527 15.57 -16.24 -24.64
C LEU A 527 16.98 -16.44 -24.03
N PRO A 528 17.74 -17.51 -24.36
CA PRO A 528 19.13 -17.65 -23.88
C PRO A 528 20.01 -16.48 -24.31
N LEU A 529 19.82 -15.94 -25.52
CA LEU A 529 20.59 -14.81 -26.03
C LEU A 529 20.32 -13.54 -25.21
N LEU A 530 19.05 -13.25 -24.93
CA LEU A 530 18.66 -12.10 -24.12
C LEU A 530 19.20 -12.21 -22.69
N LEU A 531 19.08 -13.39 -22.07
CA LEU A 531 19.60 -13.66 -20.72
C LEU A 531 21.13 -13.51 -20.67
N SER A 532 21.84 -14.02 -21.69
CA SER A 532 23.30 -13.87 -21.79
C SER A 532 23.72 -12.40 -21.93
N ALA A 533 22.99 -11.60 -22.71
CA ALA A 533 23.28 -10.19 -22.89
C ALA A 533 23.08 -9.40 -21.59
N ALA A 534 22.01 -9.72 -20.84
CA ALA A 534 21.75 -9.11 -19.54
C ALA A 534 22.79 -9.52 -18.50
N LEU A 535 23.19 -10.78 -18.47
CA LEU A 535 24.25 -11.29 -17.59
C LEU A 535 25.60 -10.61 -17.86
N VAL A 536 26.00 -10.50 -19.13
CA VAL A 536 27.23 -9.80 -19.52
C VAL A 536 27.15 -8.32 -19.15
N SER A 537 26.03 -7.65 -19.43
CA SER A 537 25.84 -6.23 -19.10
C SER A 537 25.89 -5.98 -17.58
N LEU A 538 25.24 -6.82 -16.79
CA LEU A 538 25.27 -6.77 -15.32
C LEU A 538 26.70 -6.91 -14.78
N LEU A 539 27.44 -7.90 -15.27
CA LEU A 539 28.83 -8.16 -14.83
C LEU A 539 29.81 -7.08 -15.32
N ARG A 540 29.50 -6.34 -16.38
CA ARG A 540 30.29 -5.17 -16.80
C ARG A 540 30.09 -3.99 -15.87
N VAL A 541 28.84 -3.73 -15.46
CA VAL A 541 28.51 -2.60 -14.56
C VAL A 541 28.95 -2.89 -13.13
N HIS A 542 28.79 -4.13 -12.67
CA HIS A 542 29.15 -4.58 -11.32
C HIS A 542 30.13 -5.77 -11.36
N PRO A 543 31.43 -5.54 -11.65
CA PRO A 543 32.41 -6.62 -11.80
C PRO A 543 32.63 -7.44 -10.51
N ALA A 544 32.40 -6.86 -9.34
CA ALA A 544 32.50 -7.56 -8.04
C ALA A 544 31.50 -8.72 -7.90
N LEU A 545 30.41 -8.73 -8.67
CA LEU A 545 29.46 -9.85 -8.68
C LEU A 545 30.03 -11.12 -9.31
N ALA A 546 31.06 -11.02 -10.17
CA ALA A 546 31.70 -12.18 -10.77
C ALA A 546 32.30 -13.11 -9.72
N ASP A 547 32.83 -12.58 -8.62
CA ASP A 547 33.36 -13.41 -7.53
C ASP A 547 32.29 -14.28 -6.89
N HIS A 548 31.07 -13.73 -6.75
CA HIS A 548 29.91 -14.47 -6.24
C HIS A 548 29.55 -15.65 -7.15
N VAL A 549 29.64 -15.49 -8.47
CA VAL A 549 29.40 -16.58 -9.45
C VAL A 549 30.39 -17.72 -9.27
N GLY A 550 31.66 -17.39 -8.99
CA GLY A 550 32.71 -18.37 -8.70
C GLY A 550 32.38 -19.22 -7.48
N TYR A 551 31.96 -18.60 -6.38
CA TYR A 551 31.58 -19.31 -5.14
C TYR A 551 30.33 -20.19 -5.29
N LEU A 552 29.38 -19.80 -6.12
CA LEU A 552 28.15 -20.56 -6.37
C LEU A 552 28.35 -21.81 -7.24
N GLY A 553 29.52 -21.97 -7.88
CA GLY A 553 29.82 -23.16 -8.68
C GLY A 553 29.07 -23.24 -10.02
N TYR A 554 28.64 -22.10 -10.58
CA TYR A 554 28.02 -22.06 -11.92
C TYR A 554 29.04 -22.16 -13.07
N VAL A 555 30.31 -21.81 -12.83
CA VAL A 555 31.37 -21.83 -13.86
C VAL A 555 31.53 -23.21 -14.52
N PRO A 556 31.66 -24.34 -13.78
CA PRO A 556 31.73 -25.67 -14.40
C PRO A 556 30.48 -26.05 -15.20
N LYS A 557 29.28 -25.58 -14.78
CA LYS A 557 28.02 -25.84 -15.49
C LYS A 557 28.00 -25.14 -16.86
N LEU A 558 28.46 -23.89 -16.92
CA LEU A 558 28.58 -23.13 -18.16
C LEU A 558 29.60 -23.74 -19.13
N VAL A 559 30.73 -24.21 -18.59
CA VAL A 559 31.76 -24.94 -19.36
C VAL A 559 31.19 -26.23 -19.96
N ALA A 560 30.41 -26.99 -19.18
CA ALA A 560 29.75 -28.20 -19.66
C ALA A 560 28.69 -27.90 -20.74
N ALA A 561 27.90 -26.84 -20.57
CA ALA A 561 26.89 -26.40 -21.54
C ALA A 561 27.53 -26.03 -22.89
N MET A 562 28.58 -25.19 -22.87
CA MET A 562 29.34 -24.83 -24.08
C MET A 562 29.95 -26.06 -24.78
N ALA A 563 30.41 -27.05 -24.00
CA ALA A 563 30.99 -28.26 -24.54
C ALA A 563 30.00 -29.21 -25.21
N TYR A 564 28.75 -29.24 -24.74
CA TYR A 564 27.70 -30.04 -25.35
C TYR A 564 27.36 -29.51 -26.75
N GLU A 565 27.25 -28.19 -26.90
CA GLU A 565 27.01 -27.54 -28.20
C GLU A 565 28.17 -27.76 -29.17
N GLY A 566 29.42 -27.71 -28.68
CA GLY A 566 30.61 -27.99 -29.48
C GLY A 566 30.78 -29.42 -29.99
N ARG A 567 30.01 -30.41 -29.48
CA ARG A 567 30.06 -31.82 -29.94
C ARG A 567 29.09 -32.10 -31.10
N ARG A 568 28.00 -31.34 -31.25
CA ARG A 568 27.02 -31.55 -32.33
C ARG A 568 27.54 -31.11 -33.70
N GLU A 569 28.38 -30.09 -33.73
CA GLU A 569 28.97 -29.57 -34.98
C GLU A 569 29.89 -30.61 -35.65
N THR A 570 30.66 -31.39 -34.88
CA THR A 570 31.50 -32.48 -35.41
C THR A 570 30.70 -33.64 -35.99
N MET A 571 29.42 -33.78 -35.62
CA MET A 571 28.52 -34.80 -36.16
C MET A 571 27.73 -34.29 -37.38
N ALA A 572 27.41 -32.99 -37.43
CA ALA A 572 26.77 -32.36 -38.58
C ALA A 572 27.76 -32.12 -39.74
N SER A 573 28.99 -31.66 -39.46
CA SER A 573 30.01 -31.45 -40.51
C SER A 573 30.62 -32.74 -41.05
N GLY A 574 30.36 -33.88 -40.40
CA GLY A 574 30.88 -35.21 -40.80
C GLY A 574 30.00 -35.95 -41.82
N GLN A 575 28.77 -35.49 -42.07
CA GLN A 575 27.84 -36.14 -43.00
C GLN A 575 27.93 -35.62 -44.46
N ASP A 576 28.60 -34.50 -44.71
CA ASP A 576 28.66 -33.90 -46.05
C ASP A 576 29.77 -34.46 -46.97
N THR A 577 30.62 -35.37 -46.50
CA THR A 577 31.68 -35.98 -47.35
C THR A 577 31.28 -37.28 -48.06
N SER A 578 30.04 -37.76 -47.92
CA SER A 578 29.58 -38.99 -48.59
C SER A 578 28.40 -38.73 -49.53
N ARG A 579 28.57 -37.81 -50.49
CA ARG A 579 27.66 -37.73 -51.65
C ARG A 579 28.29 -37.05 -52.88
N ALA A 580 29.51 -37.45 -53.24
CA ALA A 580 30.09 -37.14 -54.55
C ALA A 580 29.62 -38.18 -55.58
N GLN A 581 28.52 -37.90 -56.27
CA GLN A 581 28.16 -38.41 -57.61
C GLN A 581 26.82 -37.82 -58.07
N ALA A 582 26.85 -36.81 -58.95
CA ALA A 582 25.97 -36.61 -60.11
C ALA A 582 26.13 -35.20 -60.73
N GLU A 583 26.71 -35.21 -61.93
CA GLU A 583 26.60 -34.33 -63.11
C GLU A 583 26.71 -32.78 -63.07
N PRO A 584 27.34 -32.18 -64.12
CA PRO A 584 27.61 -30.75 -64.23
C PRO A 584 26.48 -30.00 -64.92
N ILE A 585 26.10 -28.84 -64.38
CA ILE A 585 25.36 -27.83 -65.14
C ILE A 585 26.17 -26.54 -65.05
N GLU A 586 26.81 -26.20 -66.17
CA GLU A 586 27.28 -24.86 -66.48
C GLU A 586 26.08 -23.89 -66.44
N HIS A 587 26.22 -22.69 -65.87
CA HIS A 587 25.74 -21.43 -66.47
C HIS A 587 26.37 -20.22 -65.73
N ASP A 588 26.68 -19.24 -66.57
CA ASP A 588 27.53 -18.05 -66.48
C ASP A 588 27.45 -17.07 -65.29
N ASN A 589 28.57 -16.35 -65.16
CA ASN A 589 28.92 -15.28 -64.22
C ASN A 589 28.05 -14.01 -64.30
N SER A 590 27.75 -13.40 -63.15
CA SER A 590 27.89 -11.94 -62.95
C SER A 590 27.82 -11.53 -61.46
N ASP A 591 28.88 -10.84 -61.01
CA ASP A 591 28.96 -9.83 -59.94
C ASP A 591 28.36 -10.09 -58.55
N GLY A 592 29.21 -10.59 -57.64
CA GLY A 592 29.69 -9.80 -56.50
C GLY A 592 28.66 -9.25 -55.50
N VAL A 593 27.88 -10.11 -54.84
CA VAL A 593 27.36 -9.82 -53.49
C VAL A 593 27.72 -11.00 -52.60
N SER A 594 28.53 -10.73 -51.57
CA SER A 594 28.93 -11.72 -50.57
C SER A 594 27.69 -12.22 -49.83
N GLU A 595 27.25 -13.44 -50.10
CA GLU A 595 26.21 -14.11 -49.31
C GLU A 595 26.69 -14.19 -47.86
N THR A 596 26.12 -13.36 -47.00
CA THR A 596 26.27 -13.44 -45.55
C THR A 596 25.61 -14.73 -45.09
N THR A 597 26.40 -15.80 -44.93
CA THR A 597 25.96 -17.05 -44.30
C THR A 597 25.41 -16.75 -42.91
N VAL A 598 24.08 -16.87 -42.74
CA VAL A 598 23.37 -16.60 -41.49
C VAL A 598 23.74 -17.67 -40.46
N GLN A 599 24.34 -17.26 -39.33
CA GLN A 599 24.69 -18.17 -38.23
C GLN A 599 23.45 -18.92 -37.71
N THR A 600 23.56 -20.23 -37.52
CA THR A 600 22.44 -21.01 -36.98
C THR A 600 22.12 -20.57 -35.54
N PRO A 601 20.86 -20.71 -35.06
CA PRO A 601 20.50 -20.28 -33.71
C PRO A 601 21.36 -20.96 -32.62
N GLN A 602 21.73 -22.22 -32.81
CA GLN A 602 22.62 -22.97 -31.92
C GLN A 602 24.04 -22.37 -31.90
N GLU A 603 24.52 -21.86 -33.04
CA GLU A 603 25.81 -21.16 -33.11
C GLU A 603 25.80 -19.83 -32.36
N ARG A 604 24.64 -19.17 -32.29
CA ARG A 604 24.50 -17.95 -31.49
C ARG A 604 24.50 -18.26 -29.99
N VAL A 605 23.88 -19.36 -29.56
CA VAL A 605 23.85 -19.76 -28.14
C VAL A 605 25.24 -20.14 -27.63
N ARG A 606 26.06 -20.88 -28.40
CA ARG A 606 27.45 -21.18 -27.99
C ARG A 606 28.34 -19.95 -27.90
N LEU A 607 28.16 -18.99 -28.81
CA LEU A 607 28.89 -17.73 -28.77
C LEU A 607 28.44 -16.91 -27.56
N SER A 608 27.16 -17.01 -27.17
CA SER A 608 26.66 -16.42 -25.93
C SER A 608 27.32 -17.03 -24.69
N CYS A 609 27.50 -18.36 -24.63
CA CYS A 609 28.20 -19.03 -23.55
C CYS A 609 29.65 -18.57 -23.45
N LEU A 610 30.32 -18.46 -24.60
CA LEU A 610 31.70 -17.96 -24.68
C LEU A 610 31.80 -16.51 -24.19
N ARG A 611 30.84 -15.64 -24.54
CA ARG A 611 30.78 -14.23 -24.07
C ARG A 611 30.59 -14.13 -22.55
N VAL A 612 29.75 -14.98 -21.97
CA VAL A 612 29.57 -15.05 -20.51
C VAL A 612 30.86 -15.53 -19.83
N LEU A 613 31.46 -16.62 -20.31
CA LEU A 613 32.74 -17.13 -19.77
C LEU A 613 33.86 -16.09 -19.90
N HIS A 614 33.95 -15.41 -21.05
CA HIS A 614 34.89 -14.32 -21.27
C HIS A 614 34.76 -13.19 -20.25
N GLN A 615 33.53 -12.79 -19.91
CA GLN A 615 33.27 -11.76 -18.91
C GLN A 615 33.64 -12.26 -17.51
N LEU A 616 33.29 -13.51 -17.16
CA LEU A 616 33.64 -14.13 -15.88
C LEU A 616 35.15 -14.31 -15.71
N ALA A 617 35.90 -14.55 -16.78
CA ALA A 617 37.35 -14.69 -16.76
C ALA A 617 38.10 -13.42 -16.31
N SER A 618 37.43 -12.27 -16.21
CA SER A 618 38.00 -11.06 -15.60
C SER A 618 38.15 -11.17 -14.08
N SER A 619 37.39 -12.05 -13.41
CA SER A 619 37.53 -12.36 -11.99
C SER A 619 38.50 -13.51 -11.77
N THR A 620 39.38 -13.36 -10.77
CA THR A 620 40.38 -14.39 -10.43
C THR A 620 39.73 -15.66 -9.87
N THR A 621 38.65 -15.54 -9.09
CA THR A 621 37.95 -16.70 -8.50
C THR A 621 37.26 -17.53 -9.59
N CYS A 622 36.66 -16.87 -10.58
CA CYS A 622 36.10 -17.54 -11.75
C CYS A 622 37.18 -18.17 -12.63
N ALA A 623 38.31 -17.50 -12.85
CA ALA A 623 39.45 -18.05 -13.60
C ALA A 623 40.06 -19.30 -12.92
N GLU A 624 40.10 -19.32 -11.58
CA GLU A 624 40.48 -20.50 -10.79
C GLU A 624 39.45 -21.63 -10.94
N ALA A 625 38.15 -21.31 -10.88
CA ALA A 625 37.07 -22.27 -11.08
C ALA A 625 37.06 -22.86 -12.50
N MET A 626 37.49 -22.11 -13.52
CA MET A 626 37.66 -22.61 -14.89
C MET A 626 38.82 -23.60 -15.02
N ALA A 627 39.85 -23.49 -14.16
CA ALA A 627 40.97 -24.41 -14.14
C ALA A 627 40.66 -25.72 -13.39
N ALA A 628 39.71 -25.67 -12.44
CA ALA A 628 39.29 -26.82 -11.65
C ALA A 628 38.70 -27.91 -12.56
N THR A 629 39.39 -29.03 -12.68
CA THR A 629 38.95 -30.17 -13.50
C THR A 629 38.39 -31.24 -12.56
N SER A 630 37.06 -31.41 -12.51
CA SER A 630 36.42 -32.52 -11.80
C SER A 630 36.13 -33.67 -12.76
N ALA A 631 35.89 -34.88 -12.23
CA ALA A 631 35.57 -36.04 -13.05
C ALA A 631 34.28 -35.77 -13.86
N GLY A 632 34.41 -35.59 -15.17
CA GLY A 632 33.30 -35.35 -16.10
C GLY A 632 33.21 -33.94 -16.70
N THR A 633 33.91 -32.94 -16.16
CA THR A 633 33.94 -31.59 -16.77
C THR A 633 34.93 -31.53 -17.94
N PRO A 634 34.53 -30.98 -19.10
CA PRO A 634 35.41 -30.84 -20.25
C PRO A 634 36.52 -29.82 -19.96
N GLN A 635 37.73 -30.07 -20.47
CA GLN A 635 38.89 -29.19 -20.27
C GLN A 635 38.63 -27.84 -20.95
N VAL A 636 38.63 -26.75 -20.18
CA VAL A 636 38.32 -25.40 -20.68
C VAL A 636 39.26 -24.99 -21.80
N VAL A 637 40.56 -25.27 -21.69
CA VAL A 637 41.54 -24.92 -22.74
C VAL A 637 41.26 -25.68 -24.05
N ALA A 638 40.81 -26.94 -23.98
CA ALA A 638 40.44 -27.71 -25.17
C ALA A 638 39.18 -27.14 -25.84
N LEU A 639 38.23 -26.63 -25.05
CA LEU A 639 37.01 -25.99 -25.56
C LEU A 639 37.32 -24.63 -26.20
N LEU A 640 38.15 -23.81 -25.54
CA LEU A 640 38.57 -22.53 -26.08
C LEU A 640 39.38 -22.72 -27.37
N MET A 641 40.21 -23.76 -27.45
CA MET A 641 40.92 -24.11 -28.68
C MET A 641 39.97 -24.45 -29.84
N LYS A 642 38.88 -25.17 -29.57
CA LYS A 642 37.83 -25.39 -30.58
C LYS A 642 37.11 -24.09 -30.93
N ALA A 643 36.85 -23.24 -29.94
CA ALA A 643 36.19 -21.95 -30.13
C ALA A 643 37.03 -20.93 -30.93
N ILE A 644 38.35 -21.12 -30.97
CA ILE A 644 39.25 -20.36 -31.86
C ILE A 644 38.83 -20.57 -33.33
N GLY A 645 38.30 -21.74 -33.71
CA GLY A 645 37.78 -22.02 -35.04
C GLY A 645 36.34 -21.56 -35.31
N TRP A 646 35.62 -21.01 -34.32
CA TRP A 646 34.22 -20.59 -34.49
C TRP A 646 34.11 -19.22 -35.18
N GLN A 647 33.15 -19.10 -36.09
CA GLN A 647 32.86 -17.85 -36.78
C GLN A 647 32.44 -16.75 -35.78
N GLY A 648 33.25 -15.70 -35.65
CA GLY A 648 33.03 -14.60 -34.69
C GLY A 648 33.40 -14.90 -33.23
N GLY A 649 33.88 -16.12 -32.91
CA GLY A 649 34.31 -16.52 -31.56
C GLY A 649 35.83 -16.54 -31.36
N SER A 650 36.60 -16.47 -32.45
CA SER A 650 38.05 -16.66 -32.46
C SER A 650 38.84 -15.70 -31.57
N ILE A 651 38.66 -14.39 -31.76
CA ILE A 651 39.29 -13.33 -30.95
C ILE A 651 38.86 -13.44 -29.49
N LEU A 652 37.55 -13.64 -29.26
CA LEU A 652 36.98 -13.74 -27.93
C LEU A 652 37.55 -14.93 -27.16
N ALA A 653 37.77 -16.07 -27.84
CA ALA A 653 38.40 -17.26 -27.26
C ALA A 653 39.87 -16.99 -26.90
N LEU A 654 40.65 -16.38 -27.80
CA LEU A 654 42.05 -16.01 -27.53
C LEU A 654 42.16 -15.04 -26.35
N GLU A 655 41.30 -14.02 -26.30
CA GLU A 655 41.29 -13.07 -25.20
C GLU A 655 40.84 -13.72 -23.88
N THR A 656 39.89 -14.66 -23.93
CA THR A 656 39.49 -15.45 -22.75
C THR A 656 40.66 -16.27 -22.23
N ILE A 657 41.44 -16.93 -23.11
CA ILE A 657 42.65 -17.67 -22.71
C ILE A 657 43.65 -16.72 -22.04
N LYS A 658 43.89 -15.53 -22.61
CA LYS A 658 44.77 -14.52 -22.02
C LYS A 658 44.35 -14.16 -20.59
N ARG A 659 43.06 -13.91 -20.35
CA ARG A 659 42.55 -13.52 -19.02
C ARG A 659 42.63 -14.66 -18.02
N VAL A 660 42.26 -15.88 -18.44
CA VAL A 660 42.28 -17.07 -17.59
C VAL A 660 43.70 -17.46 -17.19
N VAL A 661 44.71 -17.20 -18.04
CA VAL A 661 46.14 -17.47 -17.78
C VAL A 661 46.86 -16.23 -17.19
N GLY A 662 46.11 -15.23 -16.73
CA GLY A 662 46.66 -14.04 -16.08
C GLY A 662 47.48 -14.35 -14.82
N ALA A 663 48.43 -13.48 -14.49
CA ALA A 663 49.38 -13.67 -13.39
C ALA A 663 48.73 -13.83 -12.00
N GLY A 664 47.48 -13.38 -11.83
CA GLY A 664 46.73 -13.49 -10.57
C GLY A 664 46.05 -14.85 -10.33
N ASN A 665 46.02 -15.76 -11.30
CA ASN A 665 45.34 -17.06 -11.16
C ASN A 665 46.27 -18.11 -10.51
N ARG A 666 45.92 -18.61 -9.31
CA ARG A 666 46.71 -19.66 -8.63
C ARG A 666 46.71 -21.00 -9.36
N ALA A 667 45.68 -21.26 -10.16
CA ALA A 667 45.53 -22.48 -10.95
C ALA A 667 46.08 -22.34 -12.39
N ARG A 668 46.87 -21.28 -12.66
CA ARG A 668 47.51 -21.03 -13.96
C ARG A 668 48.32 -22.22 -14.47
N ASP A 669 49.10 -22.86 -13.61
CA ASP A 669 49.93 -24.01 -14.01
C ASP A 669 49.09 -25.19 -14.53
N ALA A 670 47.90 -25.43 -13.96
CA ALA A 670 46.99 -26.46 -14.44
C ALA A 670 46.44 -26.15 -15.85
N LEU A 671 46.17 -24.87 -16.13
CA LEU A 671 45.73 -24.40 -17.45
C LEU A 671 46.85 -24.50 -18.50
N VAL A 672 48.09 -24.14 -18.13
CA VAL A 672 49.26 -24.29 -19.01
C VAL A 672 49.53 -25.78 -19.29
N ALA A 673 49.38 -26.65 -18.30
CA ALA A 673 49.47 -28.10 -18.48
C ALA A 673 48.40 -28.62 -19.45
N GLN A 674 47.15 -28.14 -19.33
CA GLN A 674 46.09 -28.45 -20.29
C GLN A 674 46.46 -27.96 -21.70
N GLY A 675 46.92 -26.72 -21.85
CA GLY A 675 47.33 -26.17 -23.15
C GLY A 675 48.46 -26.94 -23.82
N LEU A 676 49.45 -27.41 -23.06
CA LEU A 676 50.51 -28.29 -23.58
C LEU A 676 49.99 -29.67 -23.98
N LYS A 677 49.01 -30.22 -23.25
CA LYS A 677 48.41 -31.53 -23.57
C LYS A 677 47.59 -31.49 -24.86
N VAL A 678 46.88 -30.38 -25.11
CA VAL A 678 46.01 -30.23 -26.29
C VAL A 678 46.79 -29.67 -27.50
N GLY A 679 48.01 -29.19 -27.33
CA GLY A 679 48.83 -28.64 -28.41
C GLY A 679 48.48 -27.19 -28.78
N LEU A 680 47.97 -26.41 -27.81
CA LEU A 680 47.60 -25.01 -28.03
C LEU A 680 48.78 -24.15 -28.47
N VAL A 681 49.98 -24.41 -27.95
CA VAL A 681 51.21 -23.66 -28.31
C VAL A 681 51.50 -23.77 -29.80
N ASP A 682 51.33 -24.96 -30.38
CA ASP A 682 51.56 -25.21 -31.81
C ASP A 682 50.50 -24.51 -32.69
N VAL A 683 49.26 -24.41 -32.22
CA VAL A 683 48.20 -23.66 -32.91
C VAL A 683 48.45 -22.17 -32.89
N LEU A 684 48.87 -21.62 -31.75
CA LEU A 684 49.20 -20.19 -31.63
C LEU A 684 50.40 -19.82 -32.51
N LEU A 685 51.42 -20.68 -32.60
CA LEU A 685 52.53 -20.49 -33.53
C LEU A 685 52.07 -20.59 -35.00
N GLY A 686 51.13 -21.49 -35.30
CA GLY A 686 50.49 -21.59 -36.63
C GLY A 686 49.70 -20.34 -37.03
N ILE A 687 49.07 -19.65 -36.07
CA ILE A 687 48.37 -18.37 -36.29
C ILE A 687 49.36 -17.22 -36.62
N LEU A 688 50.58 -17.27 -36.07
CA LEU A 688 51.63 -16.26 -36.30
C LEU A 688 52.39 -16.46 -37.62
N ASP A 689 52.38 -17.68 -38.16
CA ASP A 689 53.05 -18.02 -39.41
C ASP A 689 52.22 -17.59 -40.63
N TRP A 690 52.35 -16.30 -40.99
CA TRP A 690 51.69 -15.75 -42.16
C TRP A 690 52.18 -16.37 -43.49
N ARG A 691 53.34 -17.03 -43.50
CA ARG A 691 53.95 -17.65 -44.70
C ARG A 691 53.46 -19.08 -44.91
N ALA A 692 53.18 -19.81 -43.84
CA ALA A 692 52.57 -21.14 -43.90
C ALA A 692 51.04 -21.07 -43.74
N GLY A 693 50.37 -20.32 -44.61
CA GLY A 693 48.93 -20.42 -44.75
C GLY A 693 48.54 -21.87 -45.07
N GLY A 694 48.04 -22.61 -44.06
CA GLY A 694 47.35 -23.89 -44.27
C GLY A 694 48.14 -25.18 -43.99
N ARG A 695 49.06 -25.25 -43.01
CA ARG A 695 49.52 -26.57 -42.52
C ARG A 695 48.74 -27.13 -41.33
N GLN A 696 48.00 -26.30 -40.61
CA GLN A 696 47.02 -26.75 -39.60
C GLN A 696 45.62 -26.30 -40.05
N GLY A 697 44.71 -27.24 -40.29
CA GLY A 697 43.40 -27.02 -40.92
C GLY A 697 42.47 -25.99 -40.23
N LEU A 698 42.82 -25.48 -39.04
CA LEU A 698 42.08 -24.44 -38.33
C LEU A 698 42.13 -23.06 -39.03
N CYS A 699 43.27 -22.66 -39.61
CA CYS A 699 43.39 -21.34 -40.24
C CYS A 699 42.50 -21.20 -41.49
N ASN A 700 42.23 -22.29 -42.21
CA ASN A 700 41.31 -22.28 -43.36
C ASN A 700 39.84 -22.12 -42.96
N GLN A 701 39.50 -22.39 -41.70
CA GLN A 701 38.15 -22.18 -41.15
C GLN A 701 37.95 -20.75 -40.62
N MET A 702 39.03 -20.00 -40.40
CA MET A 702 38.99 -18.63 -39.89
C MET A 702 38.84 -17.63 -41.04
N LYS A 703 37.64 -17.07 -41.21
CA LYS A 703 37.39 -15.95 -42.12
C LYS A 703 37.73 -14.62 -41.43
N TRP A 704 39.01 -14.35 -41.17
CA TRP A 704 39.45 -13.09 -40.56
C TRP A 704 39.54 -11.96 -41.59
N ASN A 705 39.06 -10.78 -41.20
CA ASN A 705 39.46 -9.55 -41.89
C ASN A 705 40.87 -9.12 -41.46
N GLU A 706 41.48 -8.17 -42.19
CA GLU A 706 42.86 -7.73 -41.94
C GLU A 706 43.07 -7.21 -40.50
N SER A 707 42.08 -6.51 -39.94
CA SER A 707 42.13 -6.01 -38.55
C SER A 707 41.96 -7.10 -37.50
N GLU A 708 41.11 -8.10 -37.73
CA GLU A 708 40.90 -9.24 -36.84
C GLU A 708 42.14 -10.14 -36.83
N ALA A 709 42.78 -10.30 -37.99
CA ALA A 709 44.02 -11.05 -38.10
C ALA A 709 45.17 -10.37 -37.34
N SER A 710 45.25 -9.03 -37.37
CA SER A 710 46.28 -8.30 -36.63
C SER A 710 46.05 -8.39 -35.12
N ILE A 711 44.80 -8.22 -34.67
CA ILE A 711 44.38 -8.40 -33.27
C ILE A 711 44.64 -9.83 -32.78
N GLY A 712 44.26 -10.82 -33.58
CA GLY A 712 44.45 -12.24 -33.26
C GLY A 712 45.92 -12.61 -33.09
N ARG A 713 46.82 -12.05 -33.92
CA ARG A 713 48.28 -12.23 -33.79
C ARG A 713 48.82 -11.61 -32.50
N VAL A 714 48.38 -10.40 -32.14
CA VAL A 714 48.78 -9.76 -30.87
C VAL A 714 48.35 -10.61 -29.68
N LEU A 715 47.08 -11.03 -29.65
CA LEU A 715 46.57 -11.90 -28.59
C LEU A 715 47.32 -13.23 -28.53
N ALA A 716 47.67 -13.82 -29.67
CA ALA A 716 48.47 -15.04 -29.72
C ALA A 716 49.86 -14.85 -29.09
N VAL A 717 50.57 -13.76 -29.42
CA VAL A 717 51.86 -13.41 -28.80
C VAL A 717 51.72 -13.21 -27.28
N GLU A 718 50.70 -12.47 -26.85
CA GLU A 718 50.45 -12.21 -25.43
C GLU A 718 50.13 -13.50 -24.65
N VAL A 719 49.33 -14.40 -25.24
CA VAL A 719 49.04 -15.72 -24.65
C VAL A 719 50.32 -16.56 -24.56
N LEU A 720 51.17 -16.57 -25.59
CA LEU A 720 52.45 -17.29 -25.58
C LEU A 720 53.40 -16.74 -24.50
N HIS A 721 53.47 -15.42 -24.32
CA HIS A 721 54.19 -14.82 -23.18
C HIS A 721 53.57 -15.21 -21.84
N ALA A 722 52.23 -15.22 -21.72
CA ALA A 722 51.53 -15.68 -20.53
C ALA A 722 51.77 -17.16 -20.22
N PHE A 723 52.08 -18.01 -21.22
CA PHE A 723 52.46 -19.41 -21.00
C PHE A 723 53.95 -19.54 -20.64
N ALA A 724 54.79 -18.63 -21.14
CA ALA A 724 56.24 -18.63 -20.92
C ALA A 724 56.69 -17.98 -19.60
N THR A 725 55.81 -17.20 -18.94
CA THR A 725 56.06 -16.61 -17.62
C THR A 725 56.23 -17.70 -16.54
N GLU A 726 56.91 -17.37 -15.44
CA GLU A 726 57.35 -18.33 -14.41
C GLU A 726 56.20 -19.24 -13.92
N GLY A 727 56.48 -20.55 -13.81
CA GLY A 727 55.51 -21.61 -13.46
C GLY A 727 56.10 -23.02 -13.62
N ALA A 728 55.39 -24.06 -13.19
CA ALA A 728 55.91 -25.45 -13.19
C ALA A 728 56.20 -25.99 -14.60
N HIS A 729 55.44 -25.54 -15.61
CA HIS A 729 55.54 -26.00 -16.99
C HIS A 729 56.26 -25.02 -17.94
N CYS A 730 56.75 -23.89 -17.42
CA CYS A 730 57.32 -22.81 -18.23
C CYS A 730 58.61 -23.23 -18.97
N ALA A 731 59.40 -24.16 -18.44
CA ALA A 731 60.62 -24.65 -19.09
C ALA A 731 60.31 -25.40 -20.40
N LYS A 732 59.29 -26.24 -20.37
CA LYS A 732 58.82 -27.00 -21.55
C LYS A 732 58.18 -26.09 -22.60
N VAL A 733 57.42 -25.07 -22.18
CA VAL A 733 56.89 -24.06 -23.10
C VAL A 733 58.03 -23.28 -23.76
N ARG A 734 59.03 -22.83 -22.98
CA ARG A 734 60.20 -22.11 -23.50
C ARG A 734 61.04 -22.95 -24.46
N GLU A 735 61.16 -24.25 -24.22
CA GLU A 735 61.83 -25.18 -25.14
C GLU A 735 61.12 -25.23 -26.50
N ILE A 736 59.79 -25.41 -26.52
CA ILE A 736 58.98 -25.41 -27.74
C ILE A 736 59.11 -24.07 -28.46
N LEU A 737 58.99 -22.96 -27.74
CA LEU A 737 59.09 -21.61 -28.30
C LEU A 737 60.48 -21.30 -28.87
N ASN A 738 61.56 -21.69 -28.19
CA ASN A 738 62.93 -21.47 -28.68
C ASN A 738 63.26 -22.34 -29.90
N SER A 739 62.56 -23.46 -30.10
CA SER A 739 62.70 -24.30 -31.29
C SER A 739 61.96 -23.77 -32.52
N SER A 740 61.11 -22.75 -32.37
CA SER A 740 60.31 -22.18 -33.45
C SER A 740 60.98 -20.96 -34.08
N ASP A 741 61.26 -21.05 -35.38
CA ASP A 741 61.79 -19.93 -36.18
C ASP A 741 60.81 -18.75 -36.21
N VAL A 742 59.50 -19.03 -36.22
CA VAL A 742 58.43 -18.02 -36.21
C VAL A 742 58.47 -17.22 -34.91
N TRP A 743 58.58 -17.89 -33.75
CA TRP A 743 58.62 -17.20 -32.46
C TRP A 743 59.81 -16.26 -32.33
N SER A 744 60.98 -16.63 -32.87
CA SER A 744 62.19 -15.78 -32.86
C SER A 744 61.96 -14.41 -33.50
N ALA A 745 61.07 -14.32 -34.50
CA ALA A 745 60.75 -13.08 -35.19
C ALA A 745 59.75 -12.20 -34.41
N TYR A 746 58.89 -12.77 -33.57
CA TYR A 746 57.80 -12.07 -32.87
C TYR A 746 58.08 -11.80 -31.39
N LYS A 747 58.98 -12.54 -30.73
CA LYS A 747 59.25 -12.47 -29.28
C LYS A 747 59.59 -11.07 -28.76
N ASP A 748 60.31 -10.27 -29.54
CA ASP A 748 60.81 -8.95 -29.13
C ASP A 748 60.09 -7.78 -29.85
N GLN A 749 59.04 -8.06 -30.63
CA GLN A 749 58.28 -7.03 -31.33
C GLN A 749 57.33 -6.29 -30.38
N LYS A 750 57.37 -4.95 -30.40
CA LYS A 750 56.42 -4.12 -29.65
C LYS A 750 55.03 -4.19 -30.29
N HIS A 751 54.00 -4.36 -29.46
CA HIS A 751 52.60 -4.59 -29.85
C HIS A 751 51.95 -3.45 -30.68
N ASP A 752 52.59 -2.27 -30.76
CA ASP A 752 52.08 -1.09 -31.47
C ASP A 752 52.09 -1.22 -33.01
N LEU A 753 52.84 -2.19 -33.57
CA LEU A 753 52.98 -2.36 -35.02
C LEU A 753 51.78 -3.08 -35.67
N PHE A 754 50.92 -3.70 -34.86
CA PHE A 754 49.80 -4.54 -35.32
C PHE A 754 48.42 -3.89 -35.16
N LEU A 755 48.34 -2.69 -34.58
CA LEU A 755 47.07 -2.02 -34.35
C LEU A 755 46.74 -1.11 -35.55
N PRO A 756 45.53 -1.22 -36.16
CA PRO A 756 45.05 -0.17 -37.05
C PRO A 756 44.94 1.15 -36.27
N SER A 757 45.27 2.28 -36.90
CA SER A 757 45.36 3.62 -36.30
C SER A 757 44.12 4.10 -35.52
N ASN A 758 43.01 3.38 -35.63
CA ASN A 758 41.72 3.70 -35.02
C ASN A 758 41.47 2.94 -33.69
N ALA A 759 42.33 1.98 -33.33
CA ALA A 759 42.18 1.17 -32.11
C ALA A 759 42.67 1.89 -30.83
N GLN A 760 43.44 2.98 -30.97
CA GLN A 760 44.06 3.70 -29.85
C GLN A 760 43.14 4.74 -29.18
N THR A 761 42.04 5.16 -29.81
CA THR A 761 41.16 6.24 -29.33
C THR A 761 39.86 5.78 -28.65
N SER A 762 39.57 4.48 -28.65
CA SER A 762 38.37 3.92 -28.01
C SER A 762 38.70 3.45 -26.59
N ALA A 763 38.06 4.03 -25.57
CA ALA A 763 38.19 3.63 -24.17
C ALA A 763 37.80 2.15 -23.88
N ALA A 764 37.33 1.42 -24.89
CA ALA A 764 36.92 0.02 -24.85
C ALA A 764 37.92 -0.97 -25.52
N GLY A 765 39.01 -0.51 -26.15
CA GLY A 765 39.98 -1.39 -26.83
C GLY A 765 39.34 -2.31 -27.90
N VAL A 766 39.98 -3.46 -28.15
CA VAL A 766 39.56 -4.54 -29.09
C VAL A 766 38.10 -4.98 -28.89
N ALA A 767 37.54 -4.82 -27.68
CA ALA A 767 36.15 -5.14 -27.40
C ALA A 767 35.14 -4.28 -28.18
N GLY A 768 35.50 -3.04 -28.54
CA GLY A 768 34.64 -2.14 -29.33
C GLY A 768 34.47 -2.58 -30.81
N LEU A 769 35.41 -3.34 -31.36
CA LEU A 769 35.36 -3.84 -32.74
C LEU A 769 34.46 -5.09 -32.89
N ILE A 770 34.26 -5.84 -31.80
CA ILE A 770 33.33 -6.99 -31.76
C ILE A 770 31.88 -6.51 -31.63
N GLU A 771 31.66 -5.29 -31.14
CA GLU A 771 30.33 -4.72 -30.87
C GLU A 771 29.65 -4.17 -32.15
N SER A 772 30.42 -3.74 -33.16
CA SER A 772 29.90 -3.17 -34.42
C SER A 772 29.11 -4.16 -35.29
N SER A 773 29.29 -5.47 -35.15
CA SER A 773 28.50 -6.48 -35.86
C SER A 773 27.24 -6.92 -35.09
N SER A 774 27.07 -6.48 -33.83
CA SER A 774 25.90 -6.76 -32.99
C SER A 774 25.09 -5.51 -32.63
N SER A 775 25.43 -4.33 -33.17
CA SER A 775 24.83 -3.03 -32.80
C SER A 775 23.44 -2.76 -33.38
N ARG A 776 22.68 -3.80 -33.78
CA ARG A 776 21.22 -3.72 -33.79
C ARG A 776 20.74 -4.40 -32.53
N LEU A 777 20.55 -3.63 -31.47
CA LEU A 777 19.68 -4.01 -30.36
C LEU A 777 18.26 -4.14 -30.93
N THR A 778 17.93 -5.30 -31.50
CA THR A 778 16.62 -5.63 -32.10
C THR A 778 15.52 -5.81 -31.04
N TYR A 779 15.84 -5.58 -29.76
CA TYR A 779 14.96 -5.84 -28.62
C TYR A 779 14.25 -4.58 -28.10
N ALA A 780 14.23 -3.50 -28.89
CA ALA A 780 13.41 -2.33 -28.60
C ALA A 780 11.94 -2.62 -28.96
N LEU A 781 11.03 -2.32 -28.02
CA LEU A 781 9.58 -2.28 -28.25
C LEU A 781 9.28 -1.55 -29.56
N THR A 782 8.61 -2.22 -30.50
CA THR A 782 7.87 -1.53 -31.55
C THR A 782 6.71 -0.80 -30.88
N ALA A 783 6.87 0.49 -30.63
CA ALA A 783 5.73 1.34 -30.31
C ALA A 783 4.76 1.28 -31.50
N ALA A 784 3.48 1.01 -31.23
CA ALA A 784 2.43 1.22 -32.22
C ALA A 784 2.49 2.69 -32.71
N PRO A 785 2.29 2.97 -34.00
CA PRO A 785 2.34 4.34 -34.51
C PRO A 785 1.21 5.14 -33.86
N SER A 786 1.56 6.06 -32.96
CA SER A 786 0.64 7.08 -32.48
C SER A 786 0.17 7.93 -33.68
N PRO A 787 -1.13 8.23 -33.83
CA PRO A 787 -1.60 9.13 -34.87
C PRO A 787 -0.95 10.51 -34.66
N GLN A 788 -0.20 10.97 -35.65
CA GLN A 788 0.45 12.28 -35.61
C GLN A 788 -0.60 13.38 -35.44
N PRO A 789 -0.43 14.34 -34.51
CA PRO A 789 -1.18 15.58 -34.56
C PRO A 789 -0.69 16.39 -35.76
N SER A 790 -1.62 16.79 -36.60
CA SER A 790 -1.42 17.71 -37.72
C SER A 790 -0.75 19.00 -37.23
N LEU A 791 0.49 19.23 -37.68
CA LEU A 791 1.22 20.48 -37.50
C LEU A 791 0.48 21.62 -38.24
N VAL A 792 -0.29 22.39 -37.49
CA VAL A 792 -0.74 23.72 -37.91
C VAL A 792 0.48 24.64 -37.92
N ARG A 793 0.83 25.12 -39.12
CA ARG A 793 1.91 26.07 -39.38
C ARG A 793 1.50 27.46 -38.90
N LEU A 794 2.07 27.93 -37.79
CA LEU A 794 2.06 29.35 -37.42
C LEU A 794 3.29 30.06 -38.03
N PRO A 795 3.15 31.24 -38.65
CA PRO A 795 4.26 31.95 -39.28
C PRO A 795 5.12 32.70 -38.24
N SER A 796 6.44 32.60 -38.40
CA SER A 796 7.44 33.33 -37.64
C SER A 796 7.60 34.76 -38.17
N SER A 797 7.38 35.75 -37.30
CA SER A 797 7.82 37.13 -37.51
C SER A 797 9.15 37.36 -36.78
N SER A 798 10.22 37.60 -37.53
CA SER A 798 11.49 38.12 -37.02
C SER A 798 11.53 39.65 -37.16
N PRO A 799 12.09 40.40 -36.19
CA PRO A 799 12.32 41.83 -36.34
C PRO A 799 13.68 42.09 -37.04
N PRO A 800 13.83 43.18 -37.82
CA PRO A 800 15.08 43.50 -38.51
C PRO A 800 16.05 44.32 -37.62
N PRO A 801 17.35 44.43 -37.99
CA PRO A 801 18.39 45.06 -37.18
C PRO A 801 18.47 46.59 -37.39
N PRO A 802 19.15 47.35 -36.50
CA PRO A 802 19.23 48.80 -36.59
C PRO A 802 20.36 49.26 -37.52
N THR A 803 20.08 50.26 -38.37
CA THR A 803 21.08 50.99 -39.15
C THR A 803 21.19 52.44 -38.65
N GLY A 804 22.43 52.89 -38.41
CA GLY A 804 22.76 54.26 -38.01
C GLY A 804 22.67 55.29 -39.16
N PRO A 805 22.84 56.60 -38.87
CA PRO A 805 22.22 57.66 -39.65
C PRO A 805 23.16 58.45 -40.60
N VAL A 806 22.53 59.30 -41.43
CA VAL A 806 23.03 60.50 -42.16
C VAL A 806 23.67 60.21 -43.55
N ASN A 807 23.31 60.78 -44.72
CA ASN A 807 22.75 62.09 -45.12
C ASN A 807 22.08 62.02 -46.54
N PRO A 808 21.37 63.08 -47.01
CA PRO A 808 20.44 63.06 -48.15
C PRO A 808 21.02 63.62 -49.47
N ALA A 809 20.51 63.16 -50.61
CA ALA A 809 20.52 63.93 -51.86
C ALA A 809 19.56 63.39 -52.94
N SER A 810 18.61 64.26 -53.31
CA SER A 810 18.11 64.56 -54.67
C SER A 810 17.50 63.48 -55.58
N GLY A 811 16.23 63.72 -55.92
CA GLY A 811 15.77 63.82 -57.32
C GLY A 811 15.01 62.60 -57.86
N ARG A 812 13.67 62.65 -57.99
CA ARG A 812 12.85 63.23 -59.08
C ARG A 812 12.51 62.23 -60.22
N ARG A 813 11.21 62.22 -60.55
CA ARG A 813 10.50 61.82 -61.80
C ARG A 813 10.01 60.38 -61.88
N HIS A 814 8.68 60.20 -61.82
CA HIS A 814 7.72 60.02 -62.95
C HIS A 814 7.92 58.64 -63.60
N SER A 815 6.93 57.75 -63.64
CA SER A 815 5.54 57.95 -64.07
C SER A 815 4.61 56.93 -63.41
#